data_AF-A0A7X0U712-F1
#
_entry.id   AF-A0A7X0U712-F1
#
_cell.length_a   1.000
_cell.length_b   1.000
_cell.length_c   1.000
_cell.angle_alpha   90.00
_cell.angle_beta   90.00
_cell.angle_gamma   90.00
#
_symmetry.space_group_name_H-M   'P 1'
#
loop_
_entity.id
_entity.type
_entity.pdbx_description
1 polymer ?
#
loop_
_entity_poly.entity_id
_entity_poly.type
_entity_poly.pdbx_seq_one_letter_code
_entity_poly.pdbx_strand_id
1 'polypeptide(L)'
;MPHSTLPPLSVAKFSADYIIDFVRYITGWNERDEVSEKTQLKYLCNYLAIDHVNCQTVIAESDYIDRHYLEDYAEYYARCFPSHPKKCSRLHFFSSDFTSSDFRRCLSGNNQALKKSLKDSYLGFAVIRPIPHTVFARLCLRPYSALLRNPLKKVLTRKVEVSLFGLALSVETIPFIEQDKVVSACATSALWVALGAHTDISPNLLPSPSAITKAATNGGAEAGRIFPTAGLSPPQILRGLRHFGLEPSIAWSAENSIQDLKALIYGYLSNDMTIILGGEMYERSGSGYTHLGAHLVCVTGYSIKKGLTPLQGLKFHSDDMDKIYVHDDRSGPYLRLSTDIQEFTRGKQKLEGMALGVHEAQSHIFIPTIAIVGAYHKIRIPYIHIQDVCVAFHAYLGESVRSAVPSGGDAERSSEMHDGAISLLKSCWEISLITSTKLKQDVIESKNFEAYNGIQGKNSLLLQNMPRFLWRCRISDPKSGKRLSDILFDATEVPQGNVLVGYIAWTLEASFAWIFVRSQIKTRVWQGMRSADKTKFRDLAGCFIKFFSRDENDAFLNTAYGPIGLPQRSLKSGETDVNQNITIRTDVPKIIPRASENISWNFLDRSKKYIWVIDAAGDIIIGEDIASSGQFQGHPTLTDGKPGRIAGELNAVKRKGSTGWRLNLQSRTYSQHVTEKIDMINYLEQVVADNLRGLNVKVDYSWVNAKVETEAPIGGRIKAGEKNKAVKDGMSERKSTAGARSKHSNHSNVSNPKNISAR
;
A
#
# COMPACT_ATOMS: atom_id res chain seq x y z
N MET A 1 -38.03 23.98 -21.62
CA MET A 1 -38.64 22.87 -22.38
C MET A 1 -39.52 22.06 -21.45
N PRO A 2 -40.73 21.63 -21.86
CA PRO A 2 -41.53 20.72 -21.05
C PRO A 2 -40.82 19.37 -20.94
N HIS A 3 -41.18 18.59 -19.92
CA HIS A 3 -40.62 17.26 -19.63
C HIS A 3 -40.43 16.38 -20.88
N SER A 4 -39.39 15.53 -20.87
CA SER A 4 -39.14 14.56 -21.93
C SER A 4 -40.41 13.76 -22.21
N THR A 5 -40.90 13.82 -23.45
CA THR A 5 -42.06 13.04 -23.93
C THR A 5 -41.66 11.63 -24.37
N LEU A 6 -40.37 11.28 -24.25
CA LEU A 6 -39.88 9.95 -24.58
C LEU A 6 -40.44 8.91 -23.60
N PRO A 7 -40.67 7.67 -24.06
CA PRO A 7 -41.04 6.58 -23.18
C PRO A 7 -39.95 6.37 -22.11
N PRO A 8 -40.29 5.91 -20.90
CA PRO A 8 -39.32 5.72 -19.82
C PRO A 8 -38.18 4.75 -20.18
N LEU A 9 -38.42 3.86 -21.15
CA LEU A 9 -37.49 2.89 -21.69
C LEU A 9 -37.48 2.99 -23.22
N SER A 10 -36.29 3.21 -23.79
CA SER A 10 -36.02 2.98 -25.22
C SER A 10 -34.88 1.97 -25.36
N VAL A 11 -35.01 1.04 -26.30
CA VAL A 11 -33.96 0.07 -26.66
C VAL A 11 -33.72 0.20 -28.16
N ALA A 12 -32.47 0.45 -28.54
CA ALA A 12 -32.08 0.64 -29.92
C ALA A 12 -30.79 -0.12 -30.23
N LYS A 13 -30.60 -0.47 -31.50
CA LYS A 13 -29.29 -0.87 -32.01
C LYS A 13 -28.32 0.29 -31.86
N PHE A 14 -27.08 -0.01 -31.53
CA PHE A 14 -26.04 0.99 -31.51
C PHE A 14 -25.79 1.53 -32.93
N SER A 15 -25.89 2.85 -33.08
CA SER A 15 -25.34 3.61 -34.19
C SER A 15 -24.91 4.98 -33.65
N ALA A 16 -23.90 5.59 -34.28
CA ALA A 16 -23.49 6.95 -33.92
C ALA A 16 -24.64 7.94 -34.09
N ASP A 17 -25.43 7.81 -35.16
CA ASP A 17 -26.59 8.64 -35.43
C ASP A 17 -27.64 8.58 -34.32
N TYR A 18 -27.96 7.38 -33.80
CA TYR A 18 -28.91 7.25 -32.70
C TYR A 18 -28.46 8.03 -31.46
N ILE A 19 -27.17 7.93 -31.10
CA ILE A 19 -26.61 8.64 -29.95
C ILE A 19 -26.63 10.16 -30.18
N ILE A 20 -26.23 10.60 -31.38
CA ILE A 20 -26.22 12.03 -31.76
C ILE A 20 -27.64 12.61 -31.67
N ASP A 21 -28.62 11.97 -32.30
CA ASP A 21 -30.00 12.46 -32.34
C ASP A 21 -30.66 12.40 -30.96
N PHE A 22 -30.33 11.39 -30.13
CA PHE A 22 -30.77 11.33 -28.75
C PHE A 22 -30.22 12.49 -27.92
N VAL A 23 -28.91 12.76 -27.98
CA VAL A 23 -28.27 13.86 -27.25
C VAL A 23 -28.83 15.20 -27.72
N ARG A 24 -28.95 15.40 -29.04
CA ARG A 24 -29.57 16.57 -29.66
C ARG A 24 -30.95 16.85 -29.08
N TYR A 25 -31.82 15.84 -29.06
CA TYR A 25 -33.18 15.95 -28.54
C TYR A 25 -33.22 16.26 -27.04
N ILE A 26 -32.46 15.52 -26.21
CA ILE A 26 -32.48 15.68 -24.75
C ILE A 26 -31.92 17.03 -24.30
N THR A 27 -30.90 17.53 -24.99
CA THR A 27 -30.25 18.80 -24.65
C THR A 27 -30.99 20.01 -25.22
N GLY A 28 -31.81 19.82 -26.25
CA GLY A 28 -32.40 20.92 -27.03
C GLY A 28 -31.38 21.64 -27.91
N TRP A 29 -30.25 21.00 -28.21
CA TRP A 29 -29.23 21.54 -29.12
C TRP A 29 -29.71 21.35 -30.56
N ASN A 30 -30.16 22.41 -31.21
CA ASN A 30 -30.91 22.29 -32.48
C ASN A 30 -30.06 21.81 -33.67
N GLU A 31 -28.83 22.31 -33.77
CA GLU A 31 -27.93 22.07 -34.91
C GLU A 31 -27.27 20.68 -34.82
N ARG A 32 -27.74 19.74 -35.65
CA ARG A 32 -27.26 18.35 -35.62
C ARG A 32 -25.77 18.25 -35.96
N ASP A 33 -25.31 19.05 -36.93
CA ASP A 33 -23.91 19.02 -37.37
C ASP A 33 -22.98 19.41 -36.23
N GLU A 34 -23.30 20.46 -35.47
CA GLU A 34 -22.52 20.85 -34.28
C GLU A 34 -22.49 19.74 -33.21
N VAL A 35 -23.62 19.07 -32.98
CA VAL A 35 -23.69 17.94 -32.04
C VAL A 35 -22.78 16.80 -32.52
N SER A 36 -22.83 16.47 -33.81
CA SER A 36 -22.02 15.41 -34.41
C SER A 36 -20.53 15.73 -34.38
N GLU A 37 -20.16 17.02 -34.46
CA GLU A 37 -18.79 17.51 -34.41
C GLU A 37 -18.22 17.61 -32.99
N LYS A 38 -19.05 17.46 -31.94
CA LYS A 38 -18.60 17.52 -30.56
C LYS A 38 -17.56 16.45 -30.24
N THR A 39 -16.36 16.89 -29.85
CA THR A 39 -15.19 16.03 -29.55
C THR A 39 -15.51 14.87 -28.62
N GLN A 40 -16.14 15.13 -27.47
CA GLN A 40 -16.45 14.08 -26.49
C GLN A 40 -17.49 13.07 -27.01
N LEU A 41 -18.43 13.53 -27.86
CA LEU A 41 -19.44 12.66 -28.44
C LEU A 41 -18.85 11.78 -29.54
N LYS A 42 -18.02 12.37 -30.41
CA LYS A 42 -17.19 11.64 -31.38
C LYS A 42 -16.32 10.59 -30.70
N TYR A 43 -15.65 10.98 -29.60
CA TYR A 43 -14.87 10.06 -28.79
C TYR A 43 -15.73 8.87 -28.32
N LEU A 44 -16.90 9.13 -27.73
CA LEU A 44 -17.80 8.08 -27.22
C LEU A 44 -18.22 7.12 -28.33
N CYS A 45 -18.70 7.65 -29.46
CA CYS A 45 -19.13 6.84 -30.59
C CYS A 45 -17.99 5.99 -31.15
N ASN A 46 -16.81 6.58 -31.34
CA ASN A 46 -15.63 5.86 -31.80
C ASN A 46 -15.21 4.78 -30.81
N TYR A 47 -15.21 5.09 -29.51
CA TYR A 47 -14.85 4.15 -28.44
C TYR A 47 -15.77 2.93 -28.42
N LEU A 48 -17.09 3.15 -28.52
CA LEU A 48 -18.10 2.08 -28.53
C LEU A 48 -18.03 1.22 -29.80
N ALA A 49 -17.57 1.79 -30.91
CA ALA A 49 -17.43 1.11 -32.19
C ALA A 49 -16.13 0.28 -32.33
N ILE A 50 -15.17 0.40 -31.42
CA ILE A 50 -13.92 -0.39 -31.44
C ILE A 50 -14.27 -1.89 -31.45
N ASP A 51 -13.70 -2.69 -32.36
CA ASP A 51 -14.02 -4.11 -32.57
C ASP A 51 -14.03 -5.01 -31.31
N HIS A 52 -13.18 -4.70 -30.33
CA HIS A 52 -13.08 -5.46 -29.08
C HIS A 52 -13.86 -4.85 -27.90
N VAL A 53 -14.51 -3.70 -28.13
CA VAL A 53 -15.59 -3.16 -27.28
C VAL A 53 -16.94 -3.60 -27.85
N ASN A 54 -17.13 -3.40 -29.17
CA ASN A 54 -18.25 -3.87 -30.00
C ASN A 54 -19.61 -3.64 -29.36
N CYS A 55 -19.98 -2.38 -29.13
CA CYS A 55 -21.31 -2.05 -28.67
C CYS A 55 -22.35 -2.40 -29.74
N GLN A 56 -23.36 -3.19 -29.37
CA GLN A 56 -24.42 -3.65 -30.28
C GLN A 56 -25.78 -3.07 -29.91
N THR A 57 -26.04 -2.87 -28.62
CA THR A 57 -27.35 -2.40 -28.13
C THR A 57 -27.19 -1.26 -27.13
N VAL A 58 -28.08 -0.28 -27.23
CA VAL A 58 -28.18 0.89 -26.33
C VAL A 58 -29.55 0.88 -25.66
N ILE A 59 -29.57 1.05 -24.34
CA ILE A 59 -30.80 1.29 -23.58
C ILE A 59 -30.79 2.72 -23.06
N ALA A 60 -31.86 3.47 -23.30
CA ALA A 60 -32.03 4.82 -22.77
C ALA A 60 -33.11 4.84 -21.68
N GLU A 61 -32.73 5.38 -20.52
CA GLU A 61 -33.63 5.88 -19.49
C GLU A 61 -33.84 7.37 -19.71
N SER A 62 -35.04 7.74 -20.14
CA SER A 62 -35.35 9.10 -20.58
C SER A 62 -35.56 10.11 -19.45
N ASP A 63 -35.76 9.63 -18.22
CA ASP A 63 -36.14 10.43 -17.06
C ASP A 63 -35.34 9.95 -15.84
N TYR A 64 -34.11 10.44 -15.70
CA TYR A 64 -33.16 10.03 -14.67
C TYR A 64 -32.79 11.21 -13.75
N ILE A 65 -32.78 10.97 -12.44
CA ILE A 65 -32.26 11.94 -11.46
C ILE A 65 -30.82 11.58 -11.16
N ASP A 66 -29.90 12.36 -11.73
CA ASP A 66 -28.50 12.28 -11.34
C ASP A 66 -28.25 13.13 -10.10
N ARG A 67 -27.65 12.53 -9.07
CA ARG A 67 -27.38 13.21 -7.80
C ARG A 67 -26.44 14.41 -7.99
N HIS A 68 -25.38 14.26 -8.76
CA HIS A 68 -24.37 15.30 -8.96
C HIS A 68 -24.95 16.47 -9.74
N TYR A 69 -25.63 16.19 -10.85
CA TYR A 69 -26.29 17.23 -11.63
C TYR A 69 -27.42 17.91 -10.85
N LEU A 70 -28.19 17.20 -10.02
CA LEU A 70 -29.26 17.82 -9.24
C LEU A 70 -28.70 18.83 -8.22
N GLU A 71 -27.56 18.52 -7.59
CA GLU A 71 -26.85 19.45 -6.72
C GLU A 71 -26.36 20.68 -7.51
N ASP A 72 -25.70 20.48 -8.66
CA ASP A 72 -25.25 21.58 -9.53
C ASP A 72 -26.43 22.42 -10.08
N TYR A 73 -27.55 21.77 -10.38
CA TYR A 73 -28.80 22.39 -10.79
C TYR A 73 -29.36 23.31 -9.71
N ALA A 74 -29.52 22.80 -8.49
CA ALA A 74 -29.99 23.58 -7.36
C ALA A 74 -29.04 24.74 -7.07
N GLU A 75 -27.73 24.50 -7.20
CA GLU A 75 -26.72 25.50 -6.97
C GLU A 75 -26.79 26.62 -8.00
N TYR A 76 -26.91 26.36 -9.30
CA TYR A 76 -26.81 27.42 -10.32
C TYR A 76 -28.07 27.54 -11.17
N TYR A 77 -28.41 26.47 -11.89
CA TYR A 77 -29.38 26.50 -12.98
C TYR A 77 -30.83 26.77 -12.53
N ALA A 78 -31.20 26.43 -11.30
CA ALA A 78 -32.51 26.72 -10.72
C ALA A 78 -32.77 28.23 -10.54
N ARG A 79 -31.70 29.06 -10.53
CA ARG A 79 -31.75 30.51 -10.32
C ARG A 79 -31.68 31.29 -11.64
N CYS A 80 -31.54 30.60 -12.78
CA CYS A 80 -31.52 31.22 -14.10
C CYS A 80 -32.93 31.64 -14.53
N PHE A 81 -33.04 32.73 -15.29
CA PHE A 81 -34.32 33.14 -15.88
C PHE A 81 -34.86 32.10 -16.88
N PRO A 82 -34.04 31.51 -17.78
CA PRO A 82 -34.45 30.34 -18.56
C PRO A 82 -34.69 29.12 -17.67
N SER A 83 -35.79 28.41 -17.92
CA SER A 83 -36.11 27.16 -17.22
C SER A 83 -35.27 25.99 -17.76
N HIS A 84 -34.15 25.71 -17.10
CA HIS A 84 -33.35 24.51 -17.34
C HIS A 84 -34.02 23.25 -16.74
N PRO A 85 -34.04 22.10 -17.43
CA PRO A 85 -34.58 20.87 -16.86
C PRO A 85 -33.68 20.31 -15.76
N LYS A 86 -34.27 19.81 -14.67
CA LYS A 86 -33.54 19.17 -13.57
C LYS A 86 -33.27 17.67 -13.76
N LYS A 87 -33.94 17.03 -14.73
CA LYS A 87 -33.84 15.59 -15.02
C LYS A 87 -32.84 15.36 -16.15
N CYS A 88 -31.94 14.41 -15.96
CA CYS A 88 -31.03 13.89 -16.97
C CYS A 88 -31.68 12.73 -17.75
N SER A 89 -30.97 12.26 -18.76
CA SER A 89 -31.18 10.93 -19.34
C SER A 89 -29.96 10.04 -19.06
N ARG A 90 -30.12 8.72 -19.08
CA ARG A 90 -28.99 7.78 -18.94
C ARG A 90 -29.01 6.75 -20.06
N LEU A 91 -27.88 6.64 -20.76
CA LEU A 91 -27.65 5.66 -21.81
C LEU A 91 -26.80 4.51 -21.26
N HIS A 92 -27.21 3.28 -21.53
CA HIS A 92 -26.52 2.05 -21.17
C HIS A 92 -26.05 1.32 -22.42
N PHE A 93 -24.82 0.82 -22.39
CA PHE A 93 -24.18 0.21 -23.55
C PHE A 93 -23.94 -1.28 -23.32
N PHE A 94 -24.24 -2.11 -24.32
CA PHE A 94 -24.08 -3.56 -24.25
C PHE A 94 -23.41 -4.11 -25.50
N SER A 95 -22.49 -5.06 -25.32
CA SER A 95 -21.84 -5.77 -26.43
C SER A 95 -22.65 -6.93 -26.99
N SER A 96 -23.85 -7.16 -26.44
CA SER A 96 -24.78 -8.20 -26.90
C SER A 96 -25.93 -7.57 -27.66
N ASP A 97 -26.37 -8.27 -28.70
CA ASP A 97 -27.59 -7.94 -29.42
C ASP A 97 -28.86 -8.39 -28.67
N PHE A 98 -29.82 -7.49 -28.51
CA PHE A 98 -31.18 -7.82 -28.05
C PHE A 98 -32.18 -6.71 -28.38
N THR A 99 -33.46 -7.05 -28.39
CA THR A 99 -34.55 -6.12 -28.69
C THR A 99 -35.27 -5.59 -27.44
N SER A 100 -36.15 -4.60 -27.61
CA SER A 100 -37.01 -4.09 -26.53
C SER A 100 -37.91 -5.17 -25.92
N SER A 101 -38.42 -6.10 -26.73
CA SER A 101 -39.26 -7.20 -26.24
C SER A 101 -38.45 -8.22 -25.43
N ASP A 102 -37.21 -8.52 -25.83
CA ASP A 102 -36.28 -9.36 -25.08
C ASP A 102 -35.99 -8.78 -23.70
N PHE A 103 -35.66 -7.49 -23.64
CA PHE A 103 -35.37 -6.80 -22.39
C PHE A 103 -36.59 -6.76 -21.46
N ARG A 104 -37.79 -6.49 -21.98
CA ARG A 104 -39.04 -6.53 -21.19
C ARG A 104 -39.32 -7.91 -20.61
N ARG A 105 -39.10 -8.99 -21.39
CA ARG A 105 -39.20 -10.38 -20.89
C ARG A 105 -38.15 -10.70 -19.83
N CYS A 106 -36.97 -10.11 -19.92
CA CYS A 106 -35.93 -10.23 -18.90
C CYS A 106 -36.39 -9.61 -17.57
N LEU A 107 -36.95 -8.39 -17.61
CA LEU A 107 -37.45 -7.70 -16.42
C LEU A 107 -38.63 -8.42 -15.76
N SER A 108 -39.51 -9.06 -16.55
CA SER A 108 -40.63 -9.85 -16.01
C SER A 108 -40.22 -11.21 -15.43
N GLY A 109 -38.92 -11.52 -15.35
CA GLY A 109 -38.39 -12.76 -14.79
C GLY A 109 -38.37 -13.96 -15.75
N ASN A 110 -38.88 -13.78 -16.97
CA ASN A 110 -39.11 -14.84 -17.95
C ASN A 110 -37.90 -15.14 -18.85
N ASN A 111 -36.73 -14.51 -18.59
CA ASN A 111 -35.50 -14.76 -19.34
C ASN A 111 -34.24 -14.60 -18.47
N GLN A 112 -33.96 -15.61 -17.64
CA GLN A 112 -32.79 -15.62 -16.75
C GLN A 112 -31.46 -15.73 -17.51
N ALA A 113 -31.45 -16.40 -18.66
CA ALA A 113 -30.26 -16.49 -19.52
C ALA A 113 -29.83 -15.11 -20.02
N LEU A 114 -30.79 -14.31 -20.52
CA LEU A 114 -30.53 -12.93 -20.91
C LEU A 114 -30.11 -12.08 -19.72
N LYS A 115 -30.72 -12.25 -18.54
CA LYS A 115 -30.32 -11.52 -17.33
C LYS A 115 -28.84 -11.72 -16.98
N LYS A 116 -28.33 -12.95 -17.13
CA LYS A 116 -26.89 -13.25 -16.96
C LYS A 116 -26.07 -12.62 -18.09
N SER A 117 -26.48 -12.82 -19.34
CA SER A 117 -25.81 -12.27 -20.51
C SER A 117 -25.65 -10.74 -20.45
N LEU A 118 -26.67 -10.01 -20.01
CA LEU A 118 -26.63 -8.56 -19.84
C LEU A 118 -25.54 -8.11 -18.86
N LYS A 119 -25.26 -8.88 -17.80
CA LYS A 119 -24.19 -8.55 -16.85
C LYS A 119 -22.81 -8.70 -17.50
N ASP A 120 -22.62 -9.79 -18.24
CA ASP A 120 -21.35 -10.11 -18.89
C ASP A 120 -21.06 -9.12 -20.05
N SER A 121 -22.10 -8.76 -20.81
CA SER A 121 -22.02 -7.85 -21.97
C SER A 121 -22.09 -6.37 -21.62
N TYR A 122 -22.26 -5.99 -20.34
CA TYR A 122 -22.44 -4.59 -19.95
C TYR A 122 -21.15 -3.76 -20.11
N LEU A 123 -21.16 -2.82 -21.05
CA LEU A 123 -20.00 -1.98 -21.37
C LEU A 123 -19.92 -0.72 -20.51
N GLY A 124 -21.03 -0.29 -19.92
CA GLY A 124 -21.08 0.90 -19.07
C GLY A 124 -22.27 1.81 -19.37
N PHE A 125 -22.16 3.08 -18.98
CA PHE A 125 -23.22 4.07 -19.15
C PHE A 125 -22.70 5.49 -19.32
N ALA A 126 -23.56 6.35 -19.89
CA ALA A 126 -23.40 7.79 -19.95
C ALA A 126 -24.64 8.48 -19.37
N VAL A 127 -24.46 9.42 -18.44
CA VAL A 127 -25.50 10.33 -17.98
C VAL A 127 -25.42 11.61 -18.82
N ILE A 128 -26.53 11.94 -19.46
CA ILE A 128 -26.68 13.09 -20.35
C ILE A 128 -27.38 14.22 -19.59
N ARG A 129 -26.66 15.34 -19.39
CA ARG A 129 -27.22 16.58 -18.86
C ARG A 129 -28.16 17.18 -19.92
N PRO A 130 -29.29 17.77 -19.53
CA PRO A 130 -30.19 18.49 -20.44
C PRO A 130 -29.66 19.92 -20.71
N ILE A 131 -28.37 20.05 -21.05
CA ILE A 131 -27.68 21.31 -21.29
C ILE A 131 -26.94 21.21 -22.64
N PRO A 132 -27.22 22.09 -23.61
CA PRO A 132 -26.48 22.15 -24.87
C PRO A 132 -24.97 22.33 -24.66
N HIS A 133 -24.16 21.82 -25.58
CA HIS A 133 -22.70 21.91 -25.60
C HIS A 133 -21.93 21.17 -24.49
N THR A 134 -22.50 20.97 -23.30
CA THR A 134 -21.82 20.31 -22.15
C THR A 134 -22.67 19.14 -21.63
N VAL A 135 -22.54 17.99 -22.29
CA VAL A 135 -23.59 16.96 -22.29
C VAL A 135 -23.31 15.85 -21.30
N PHE A 136 -22.04 15.52 -21.00
CA PHE A 136 -21.74 14.36 -20.16
C PHE A 136 -21.63 14.73 -18.69
N ALA A 137 -22.66 14.36 -17.91
CA ALA A 137 -22.64 14.47 -16.44
C ALA A 137 -21.71 13.45 -15.80
N ARG A 138 -21.72 12.25 -16.38
CA ARG A 138 -20.93 11.13 -15.91
C ARG A 138 -20.83 10.10 -17.03
N LEU A 139 -19.62 9.67 -17.34
CA LEU A 139 -19.36 8.60 -18.29
C LEU A 139 -18.55 7.51 -17.59
N CYS A 140 -19.03 6.28 -17.62
CA CYS A 140 -18.38 5.14 -17.00
C CYS A 140 -18.33 4.04 -18.05
N LEU A 141 -17.17 3.87 -18.69
CA LEU A 141 -16.97 2.90 -19.76
C LEU A 141 -15.93 1.87 -19.33
N ARG A 142 -16.20 0.60 -19.63
CA ARG A 142 -15.24 -0.49 -19.47
C ARG A 142 -13.99 -0.17 -20.31
N PRO A 143 -12.78 -0.13 -19.70
CA PRO A 143 -11.54 0.02 -20.47
C PRO A 143 -11.43 -1.06 -21.53
N TYR A 144 -10.98 -0.69 -22.72
CA TYR A 144 -10.84 -1.63 -23.82
C TYR A 144 -9.79 -2.71 -23.50
N SER A 145 -10.02 -3.95 -23.96
CA SER A 145 -9.30 -5.15 -23.49
C SER A 145 -7.77 -5.07 -23.63
N ALA A 146 -7.26 -4.33 -24.62
CA ALA A 146 -5.83 -4.12 -24.83
C ALA A 146 -5.15 -3.26 -23.75
N LEU A 147 -5.91 -2.57 -22.88
CA LEU A 147 -5.40 -1.94 -21.65
C LEU A 147 -5.35 -2.92 -20.48
N LEU A 148 -6.33 -3.81 -20.37
CA LEU A 148 -6.52 -4.68 -19.21
C LEU A 148 -5.68 -5.96 -19.26
N ARG A 149 -5.40 -6.48 -20.47
CA ARG A 149 -4.75 -7.79 -20.65
C ARG A 149 -3.22 -7.72 -20.78
N ASN A 150 -2.65 -6.53 -20.95
CA ASN A 150 -1.22 -6.37 -21.16
C ASN A 150 -0.52 -6.09 -19.81
N PRO A 151 0.37 -6.98 -19.32
CA PRO A 151 1.04 -6.79 -18.03
C PRO A 151 2.01 -5.61 -18.00
N LEU A 152 2.38 -5.06 -19.16
CA LEU A 152 3.19 -3.84 -19.29
C LEU A 152 2.36 -2.56 -19.24
N LYS A 153 1.03 -2.67 -19.10
CA LYS A 153 0.14 -1.53 -18.95
C LYS A 153 -0.50 -1.60 -17.58
N LYS A 154 -0.60 -0.44 -16.95
CA LYS A 154 -1.41 -0.25 -15.75
C LYS A 154 -2.46 0.81 -16.04
N VAL A 155 -3.72 0.48 -15.78
CA VAL A 155 -4.83 1.42 -15.79
C VAL A 155 -5.63 1.19 -14.54
N LEU A 156 -5.93 2.26 -13.81
CA LEU A 156 -6.74 2.20 -12.61
C LEU A 156 -8.19 1.95 -13.00
N THR A 157 -8.86 1.13 -12.21
CA THR A 157 -10.30 0.89 -12.31
C THR A 157 -10.89 0.81 -10.92
N ARG A 158 -12.16 1.20 -10.79
CA ARG A 158 -12.94 1.00 -9.59
C ARG A 158 -14.29 0.41 -9.98
N LYS A 159 -14.82 -0.44 -9.11
CA LYS A 159 -16.16 -0.97 -9.29
C LYS A 159 -17.18 0.16 -9.14
N VAL A 160 -17.84 0.52 -10.24
CA VAL A 160 -18.97 1.44 -10.27
C VAL A 160 -20.24 0.60 -10.36
N GLU A 161 -21.11 0.74 -9.37
CA GLU A 161 -22.38 0.00 -9.32
C GLU A 161 -23.50 0.85 -9.91
N VAL A 162 -24.38 0.20 -10.67
CA VAL A 162 -25.48 0.87 -11.35
C VAL A 162 -26.71 -0.02 -11.38
N SER A 163 -27.87 0.57 -11.11
CA SER A 163 -29.17 -0.12 -11.17
C SER A 163 -29.89 0.29 -12.44
N LEU A 164 -30.18 -0.66 -13.34
CA LEU A 164 -30.98 -0.44 -14.55
C LEU A 164 -32.35 -1.13 -14.38
N PHE A 165 -33.41 -0.36 -14.11
CA PHE A 165 -34.75 -0.91 -13.80
C PHE A 165 -34.73 -2.01 -12.72
N GLY A 166 -33.89 -1.87 -11.69
CA GLY A 166 -33.71 -2.86 -10.62
C GLY A 166 -32.71 -3.97 -10.93
N LEU A 167 -32.16 -4.05 -12.15
CA LEU A 167 -31.05 -4.93 -12.47
C LEU A 167 -29.76 -4.34 -11.90
N ALA A 168 -29.15 -5.04 -10.94
CA ALA A 168 -27.82 -4.71 -10.43
C ALA A 168 -26.75 -5.06 -11.48
N LEU A 169 -26.14 -4.02 -12.03
CA LEU A 169 -25.02 -4.07 -12.97
C LEU A 169 -23.80 -3.38 -12.33
N SER A 170 -22.62 -3.64 -12.88
CA SER A 170 -21.41 -2.91 -12.49
C SER A 170 -20.43 -2.83 -13.65
N VAL A 171 -19.59 -1.80 -13.63
CA VAL A 171 -18.50 -1.61 -14.57
C VAL A 171 -17.23 -1.25 -13.80
N GLU A 172 -16.11 -1.90 -14.15
CA GLU A 172 -14.78 -1.59 -13.60
C GLU A 172 -14.16 -0.45 -14.40
N THR A 173 -14.17 0.76 -13.85
CA THR A 173 -13.71 1.97 -14.56
C THR A 173 -13.44 3.11 -13.57
N ILE A 174 -12.67 4.12 -13.99
CA ILE A 174 -12.68 5.40 -13.28
C ILE A 174 -13.76 6.26 -13.94
N PRO A 175 -14.71 6.81 -13.17
CA PRO A 175 -15.69 7.73 -13.73
C PRO A 175 -15.03 8.92 -14.46
N PHE A 176 -15.58 9.30 -15.61
CA PHE A 176 -15.23 10.49 -16.36
C PHE A 176 -16.35 11.52 -16.27
N ILE A 177 -15.98 12.80 -16.32
CA ILE A 177 -16.92 13.93 -16.33
C ILE A 177 -16.43 14.98 -17.32
N GLU A 178 -17.38 15.60 -18.01
CA GLU A 178 -17.13 16.76 -18.87
C GLU A 178 -17.33 18.05 -18.06
N GLN A 179 -16.40 19.02 -18.23
CA GLN A 179 -16.59 20.36 -17.68
C GLN A 179 -17.79 21.07 -18.32
N ASP A 180 -18.50 21.85 -17.51
CA ASP A 180 -19.57 22.73 -18.01
C ASP A 180 -19.16 24.21 -18.06
N LYS A 181 -17.97 24.57 -17.57
CA LYS A 181 -17.43 25.94 -17.44
C LYS A 181 -18.30 26.90 -16.61
N VAL A 182 -19.37 26.41 -16.00
CA VAL A 182 -20.27 27.19 -15.14
C VAL A 182 -19.94 26.86 -13.70
N VAL A 183 -20.16 25.61 -13.28
CA VAL A 183 -19.83 25.15 -11.93
C VAL A 183 -18.51 24.36 -11.89
N SER A 184 -18.07 23.83 -13.04
CA SER A 184 -16.88 22.99 -13.18
C SER A 184 -15.97 23.49 -14.29
N ALA A 185 -14.71 23.75 -13.96
CA ALA A 185 -13.63 23.91 -14.92
C ALA A 185 -12.74 22.64 -14.95
N CYS A 186 -11.68 22.64 -15.77
CA CYS A 186 -10.75 21.52 -15.89
C CYS A 186 -10.20 21.02 -14.55
N ALA A 187 -9.87 21.93 -13.64
CA ALA A 187 -9.35 21.57 -12.33
C ALA A 187 -10.37 20.83 -11.46
N THR A 188 -11.63 21.25 -11.50
CA THR A 188 -12.75 20.58 -10.82
C THR A 188 -12.95 19.17 -11.39
N SER A 189 -12.94 19.01 -12.72
CA SER A 189 -13.05 17.72 -13.39
C SER A 189 -11.90 16.77 -13.00
N ALA A 190 -10.66 17.25 -13.03
CA ALA A 190 -9.49 16.44 -12.67
C ALA A 190 -9.49 16.02 -11.19
N LEU A 191 -9.90 16.91 -10.28
CA LEU A 191 -10.12 16.58 -8.86
C LEU A 191 -11.21 15.51 -8.70
N TRP A 192 -12.33 15.65 -9.41
CA TRP A 192 -13.43 14.69 -9.35
C TRP A 192 -12.99 13.28 -9.80
N VAL A 193 -12.22 13.20 -10.89
CA VAL A 193 -11.63 11.94 -11.37
C VAL A 193 -10.64 11.36 -10.34
N ALA A 194 -9.78 12.19 -9.75
CA ALA A 194 -8.81 11.75 -8.73
C ALA A 194 -9.51 11.18 -7.47
N LEU A 195 -10.57 11.85 -6.99
CA LEU A 195 -11.40 11.35 -5.89
C LEU A 195 -12.12 10.05 -6.27
N GLY A 196 -12.57 9.95 -7.53
CA GLY A 196 -13.16 8.74 -8.11
C GLY A 196 -12.23 7.53 -8.15
N ALA A 197 -10.93 7.77 -8.24
CA ALA A 197 -9.91 6.72 -8.22
C ALA A 197 -9.47 6.33 -6.81
N HIS A 198 -9.45 7.26 -5.85
CA HIS A 198 -8.91 7.05 -4.52
C HIS A 198 -9.59 5.90 -3.75
N THR A 199 -8.82 4.92 -3.29
CA THR A 199 -9.32 3.63 -2.74
C THR A 199 -10.24 3.79 -1.52
N ASP A 200 -9.96 4.77 -0.64
CA ASP A 200 -10.80 5.04 0.54
C ASP A 200 -12.08 5.84 0.22
N ILE A 201 -12.24 6.33 -1.01
CA ILE A 201 -13.43 7.07 -1.46
C ILE A 201 -14.27 6.16 -2.36
N SER A 202 -15.58 6.10 -2.10
CA SER A 202 -16.51 5.34 -2.94
C SER A 202 -16.84 6.13 -4.21
N PRO A 203 -16.67 5.54 -5.41
CA PRO A 203 -17.07 6.18 -6.67
C PRO A 203 -18.57 6.51 -6.76
N ASN A 204 -19.40 5.91 -5.90
CA ASN A 204 -20.83 6.20 -5.83
C ASN A 204 -21.13 7.41 -4.93
N LEU A 205 -20.24 7.73 -4.00
CA LEU A 205 -20.37 8.81 -3.01
C LEU A 205 -19.53 10.04 -3.34
N LEU A 206 -19.11 10.20 -4.60
CA LEU A 206 -18.36 11.38 -5.02
C LEU A 206 -19.13 12.68 -4.74
N PRO A 207 -18.44 13.78 -4.40
CA PRO A 207 -19.07 15.10 -4.34
C PRO A 207 -19.50 15.57 -5.73
N SER A 208 -20.46 16.49 -5.79
CA SER A 208 -20.77 17.21 -7.04
C SER A 208 -19.62 18.16 -7.44
N PRO A 209 -19.50 18.48 -8.74
CA PRO A 209 -18.56 19.50 -9.22
C PRO A 209 -18.67 20.84 -8.49
N SER A 210 -19.89 21.34 -8.25
CA SER A 210 -20.10 22.58 -7.50
C SER A 210 -19.57 22.48 -6.06
N ALA A 211 -19.76 21.34 -5.38
CA ALA A 211 -19.21 21.10 -4.05
C ALA A 211 -17.67 21.10 -4.04
N ILE A 212 -17.03 20.49 -5.05
CA ILE A 212 -15.57 20.54 -5.21
C ILE A 212 -15.08 21.98 -5.43
N THR A 213 -15.70 22.72 -6.35
CA THR A 213 -15.32 24.11 -6.65
C THR A 213 -15.45 25.00 -5.42
N LYS A 214 -16.55 24.86 -4.65
CA LYS A 214 -16.73 25.57 -3.37
C LYS A 214 -15.66 25.20 -2.36
N ALA A 215 -15.38 23.91 -2.18
CA ALA A 215 -14.35 23.43 -1.25
C ALA A 215 -12.96 24.00 -1.58
N ALA A 216 -12.60 24.04 -2.86
CA ALA A 216 -11.32 24.57 -3.33
C ALA A 216 -11.20 26.10 -3.18
N THR A 217 -12.30 26.83 -3.30
CA THR A 217 -12.33 28.31 -3.26
C THR A 217 -12.59 28.88 -1.86
N ASN A 218 -13.16 28.09 -0.93
CA ASN A 218 -13.51 28.54 0.42
C ASN A 218 -12.27 29.07 1.18
N GLY A 219 -12.36 30.27 1.75
CA GLY A 219 -11.32 30.87 2.59
C GLY A 219 -10.11 31.52 1.87
N GLY A 220 -10.19 31.80 0.57
CA GLY A 220 -9.15 32.54 -0.16
C GLY A 220 -9.44 34.04 -0.25
N ALA A 221 -8.39 34.88 -0.19
CA ALA A 221 -8.47 36.34 -0.36
C ALA A 221 -8.62 36.79 -1.84
N GLU A 222 -8.94 35.88 -2.75
CA GLU A 222 -9.06 36.19 -4.18
C GLU A 222 -10.42 36.87 -4.46
N ALA A 223 -10.37 38.07 -5.04
CA ALA A 223 -11.54 38.84 -5.41
C ALA A 223 -12.21 38.23 -6.65
N GLY A 224 -13.34 37.53 -6.48
CA GLY A 224 -14.08 36.95 -7.60
C GLY A 224 -15.37 36.24 -7.17
N ARG A 225 -16.24 35.94 -8.14
CA ARG A 225 -17.40 35.06 -7.93
C ARG A 225 -16.94 33.61 -7.99
N ILE A 226 -17.54 32.74 -7.17
CA ILE A 226 -17.29 31.28 -7.22
C ILE A 226 -17.87 30.68 -8.52
N PHE A 227 -19.04 31.18 -8.93
CA PHE A 227 -19.73 30.76 -10.16
C PHE A 227 -20.15 31.98 -11.00
N PRO A 228 -20.01 31.95 -12.33
CA PRO A 228 -19.29 30.92 -13.09
C PRO A 228 -17.79 30.89 -12.73
N THR A 229 -17.17 29.70 -12.72
CA THR A 229 -15.76 29.54 -12.35
C THR A 229 -14.81 29.77 -13.54
N ALA A 230 -13.73 30.51 -13.32
CA ALA A 230 -12.68 30.72 -14.32
C ALA A 230 -11.59 29.63 -14.32
N GLY A 231 -11.66 28.66 -13.39
CA GLY A 231 -10.59 27.70 -13.13
C GLY A 231 -10.19 27.69 -11.66
N LEU A 232 -9.24 26.82 -11.29
CA LEU A 232 -8.65 26.78 -9.96
C LEU A 232 -7.13 26.96 -10.06
N SER A 233 -6.57 27.80 -9.18
CA SER A 233 -5.13 27.94 -9.02
C SER A 233 -4.53 26.72 -8.31
N PRO A 234 -3.21 26.44 -8.44
CA PRO A 234 -2.58 25.34 -7.71
C PRO A 234 -2.86 25.35 -6.20
N PRO A 235 -2.79 26.50 -5.47
CA PRO A 235 -3.19 26.55 -4.06
C PRO A 235 -4.65 26.13 -3.79
N GLN A 236 -5.59 26.49 -4.68
CA GLN A 236 -7.00 26.07 -4.57
C GLN A 236 -7.17 24.56 -4.83
N ILE A 237 -6.43 24.00 -5.79
CA ILE A 237 -6.41 22.55 -6.05
C ILE A 237 -5.93 21.79 -4.80
N LEU A 238 -4.83 22.23 -4.19
CA LEU A 238 -4.34 21.66 -2.93
C LEU A 238 -5.39 21.80 -1.82
N ARG A 239 -6.05 22.96 -1.70
CA ARG A 239 -7.12 23.14 -0.71
C ARG A 239 -8.28 22.18 -0.92
N GLY A 240 -8.72 21.98 -2.17
CA GLY A 240 -9.76 21.04 -2.53
C GLY A 240 -9.42 19.61 -2.10
N LEU A 241 -8.21 19.14 -2.38
CA LEU A 241 -7.76 17.80 -1.95
C LEU A 241 -7.77 17.66 -0.41
N ARG A 242 -7.30 18.68 0.33
CA ARG A 242 -7.34 18.68 1.80
C ARG A 242 -8.75 18.61 2.35
N HIS A 243 -9.68 19.33 1.75
CA HIS A 243 -11.08 19.32 2.17
C HIS A 243 -11.68 17.91 2.12
N PHE A 244 -11.27 17.09 1.16
CA PHE A 244 -11.72 15.70 1.01
C PHE A 244 -10.82 14.68 1.73
N GLY A 245 -9.98 15.12 2.68
CA GLY A 245 -9.22 14.23 3.58
C GLY A 245 -7.92 13.66 3.01
N LEU A 246 -7.42 14.24 1.90
CA LEU A 246 -6.13 13.90 1.32
C LEU A 246 -5.06 14.90 1.75
N GLU A 247 -3.81 14.48 1.77
CA GLU A 247 -2.63 15.33 1.99
C GLU A 247 -1.93 15.59 0.66
N PRO A 248 -2.13 16.77 0.06
CA PRO A 248 -1.64 17.02 -1.27
C PRO A 248 -0.26 17.68 -1.28
N SER A 249 0.54 17.34 -2.28
CA SER A 249 1.84 17.94 -2.55
C SER A 249 2.02 18.20 -4.04
N ILE A 250 2.77 19.26 -4.36
CA ILE A 250 3.33 19.45 -5.69
C ILE A 250 4.55 18.53 -5.74
N ALA A 251 4.44 17.45 -6.51
CA ALA A 251 5.42 16.38 -6.50
C ALA A 251 6.38 16.44 -7.69
N TRP A 252 6.09 17.28 -8.69
CA TRP A 252 6.94 17.55 -9.84
C TRP A 252 6.60 18.91 -10.45
N SER A 253 7.60 19.56 -11.06
CA SER A 253 7.47 20.80 -11.82
C SER A 253 8.30 20.75 -13.11
N ALA A 254 8.06 21.66 -14.06
CA ALA A 254 8.81 21.73 -15.32
C ALA A 254 10.34 21.89 -15.17
N GLU A 255 10.84 22.27 -13.99
CA GLU A 255 12.28 22.33 -13.70
C GLU A 255 12.90 20.93 -13.53
N ASN A 256 12.08 19.92 -13.25
CA ASN A 256 12.50 18.53 -13.08
C ASN A 256 12.48 17.80 -14.43
N SER A 257 13.24 16.70 -14.52
CA SER A 257 13.32 15.93 -15.76
C SER A 257 12.02 15.21 -16.06
N ILE A 258 11.81 14.86 -17.34
CA ILE A 258 10.66 14.03 -17.71
C ILE A 258 10.75 12.62 -17.12
N GLN A 259 11.96 12.12 -16.90
CA GLN A 259 12.24 10.85 -16.23
C GLN A 259 11.69 10.87 -14.80
N ASP A 260 11.86 11.99 -14.07
CA ASP A 260 11.30 12.14 -12.72
C ASP A 260 9.77 12.12 -12.74
N LEU A 261 9.12 12.70 -13.75
CA LEU A 261 7.67 12.61 -13.91
C LEU A 261 7.23 11.16 -14.16
N LYS A 262 7.92 10.42 -15.03
CA LYS A 262 7.65 9.00 -15.29
C LYS A 262 7.81 8.17 -14.01
N ALA A 263 8.87 8.43 -13.27
CA ALA A 263 9.20 7.78 -12.01
C ALA A 263 8.12 8.02 -10.94
N LEU A 264 7.68 9.28 -10.79
CA LEU A 264 6.56 9.68 -9.96
C LEU A 264 5.27 8.96 -10.33
N ILE A 265 4.90 8.97 -11.63
CA ILE A 265 3.71 8.31 -12.15
C ILE A 265 3.72 6.83 -11.82
N TYR A 266 4.82 6.15 -12.11
CA TYR A 266 4.96 4.74 -11.82
C TYR A 266 4.81 4.45 -10.31
N GLY A 267 5.52 5.22 -9.49
CA GLY A 267 5.59 5.05 -8.04
C GLY A 267 4.23 5.12 -7.36
N TYR A 268 3.42 6.14 -7.67
CA TYR A 268 2.11 6.35 -7.03
C TYR A 268 1.00 5.52 -7.64
N LEU A 269 0.94 5.40 -8.98
CA LEU A 269 -0.12 4.60 -9.61
C LEU A 269 -0.02 3.13 -9.21
N SER A 270 1.17 2.64 -8.83
CA SER A 270 1.37 1.29 -8.26
C SER A 270 0.50 1.00 -7.04
N ASN A 271 0.17 2.01 -6.22
CA ASN A 271 -0.78 1.90 -5.10
C ASN A 271 -2.16 2.49 -5.38
N ASP A 272 -2.53 2.59 -6.65
CA ASP A 272 -3.86 3.02 -7.09
C ASP A 272 -4.14 4.49 -6.69
N MET A 273 -3.09 5.30 -6.62
CA MET A 273 -3.14 6.74 -6.40
C MET A 273 -2.91 7.47 -7.72
N THR A 274 -3.85 8.34 -8.10
CA THR A 274 -3.77 9.16 -9.31
C THR A 274 -2.89 10.38 -9.13
N ILE A 275 -2.43 10.91 -10.25
CA ILE A 275 -1.73 12.19 -10.32
C ILE A 275 -2.56 13.18 -11.12
N ILE A 276 -2.67 14.39 -10.62
CA ILE A 276 -3.26 15.52 -11.35
C ILE A 276 -2.11 16.21 -12.09
N LEU A 277 -2.19 16.27 -13.41
CA LEU A 277 -1.14 16.80 -14.29
C LEU A 277 -1.62 18.10 -14.95
N GLY A 278 -0.89 19.18 -14.72
CA GLY A 278 -1.12 20.48 -15.34
C GLY A 278 -0.10 20.77 -16.43
N GLY A 279 -0.52 21.53 -17.42
CA GLY A 279 0.33 21.86 -18.56
C GLY A 279 -0.32 22.83 -19.54
N GLU A 280 0.47 23.23 -20.53
CA GLU A 280 0.03 24.08 -21.64
C GLU A 280 -0.43 23.22 -22.81
N MET A 281 -1.61 23.53 -23.38
CA MET A 281 -2.19 22.78 -24.49
C MET A 281 -2.03 23.52 -25.81
N TYR A 282 -1.71 22.79 -26.86
CA TYR A 282 -1.58 23.28 -28.23
C TYR A 282 -2.36 22.38 -29.20
N GLU A 283 -3.00 22.99 -30.18
CA GLU A 283 -3.71 22.28 -31.25
C GLU A 283 -2.99 22.50 -32.57
N ARG A 284 -2.92 21.45 -33.39
CA ARG A 284 -2.36 21.56 -34.74
C ARG A 284 -3.35 22.29 -35.65
N SER A 285 -2.94 23.41 -36.23
CA SER A 285 -3.74 24.20 -37.18
C SER A 285 -2.95 24.42 -38.47
N GLY A 286 -3.35 23.72 -39.54
CA GLY A 286 -2.63 23.71 -40.82
C GLY A 286 -1.18 23.24 -40.68
N SER A 287 -0.22 24.10 -41.03
CA SER A 287 1.22 23.86 -40.89
C SER A 287 1.80 24.30 -39.54
N GLY A 288 1.01 24.92 -38.65
CA GLY A 288 1.47 25.46 -37.37
C GLY A 288 0.70 24.92 -36.16
N TYR A 289 0.93 25.54 -35.01
CA TYR A 289 0.30 25.20 -33.74
C TYR A 289 -0.32 26.42 -33.07
N THR A 290 -1.57 26.28 -32.64
CA THR A 290 -2.32 27.31 -31.89
C THR A 290 -2.27 26.99 -30.40
N HIS A 291 -1.97 27.98 -29.57
CA HIS A 291 -1.97 27.83 -28.11
C HIS A 291 -3.40 27.92 -27.57
N LEU A 292 -3.84 26.87 -26.87
CA LEU A 292 -5.18 26.77 -26.29
C LEU A 292 -5.22 27.17 -24.80
N GLY A 293 -4.07 27.46 -24.20
CA GLY A 293 -3.93 27.85 -22.79
C GLY A 293 -3.65 26.69 -21.83
N ALA A 294 -3.59 27.02 -20.55
CA ALA A 294 -3.37 26.08 -19.46
C ALA A 294 -4.52 25.09 -19.32
N HIS A 295 -4.19 23.85 -18.95
CA HIS A 295 -5.14 22.77 -18.79
C HIS A 295 -4.72 21.79 -17.70
N LEU A 296 -5.70 21.10 -17.10
CA LEU A 296 -5.48 20.12 -16.04
C LEU A 296 -6.16 18.79 -16.41
N VAL A 297 -5.40 17.71 -16.35
CA VAL A 297 -5.87 16.34 -16.63
C VAL A 297 -5.57 15.42 -15.45
N CYS A 298 -6.27 14.30 -15.35
CA CYS A 298 -5.99 13.28 -14.33
C CYS A 298 -5.32 12.06 -14.97
N VAL A 299 -4.14 11.69 -14.47
CA VAL A 299 -3.41 10.49 -14.86
C VAL A 299 -4.06 9.27 -14.24
N THR A 300 -4.50 8.34 -15.07
CA THR A 300 -5.21 7.11 -14.67
C THR A 300 -4.48 5.83 -15.08
N GLY A 301 -3.35 5.93 -15.79
CA GLY A 301 -2.56 4.77 -16.16
C GLY A 301 -1.22 5.10 -16.82
N TYR A 302 -0.47 4.07 -17.14
CA TYR A 302 0.76 4.13 -17.94
C TYR A 302 0.98 2.85 -18.76
N SER A 303 1.91 2.90 -19.70
CA SER A 303 2.42 1.78 -20.51
C SER A 303 3.94 1.76 -20.45
N ILE A 304 4.51 0.57 -20.36
CA ILE A 304 5.96 0.32 -20.40
C ILE A 304 6.30 -0.42 -21.70
N LYS A 305 7.38 -0.01 -22.37
CA LYS A 305 7.96 -0.69 -23.51
C LYS A 305 9.37 -1.16 -23.14
N LYS A 306 9.52 -2.44 -22.81
CA LYS A 306 10.80 -3.03 -22.35
C LYS A 306 11.93 -2.71 -23.32
N GLY A 307 13.06 -2.24 -22.77
CA GLY A 307 14.28 -1.99 -23.54
C GLY A 307 14.23 -0.70 -24.36
N LEU A 308 13.27 0.18 -24.10
CA LEU A 308 13.20 1.51 -24.70
C LEU A 308 14.44 2.35 -24.35
N THR A 309 14.90 2.27 -23.10
CA THR A 309 16.10 2.97 -22.62
C THR A 309 17.26 1.98 -22.41
N PRO A 310 18.46 2.23 -22.97
CA PRO A 310 19.65 1.42 -22.71
C PRO A 310 20.04 1.42 -21.22
N LEU A 311 20.67 0.34 -20.76
CA LEU A 311 21.23 0.27 -19.40
C LEU A 311 22.55 1.05 -19.35
N GLN A 312 22.51 2.30 -18.87
CA GLN A 312 23.69 3.10 -18.56
C GLN A 312 23.58 3.65 -17.13
N GLY A 313 24.44 3.19 -16.22
CA GLY A 313 24.33 3.52 -14.79
C GLY A 313 23.10 2.88 -14.13
N LEU A 314 22.50 3.56 -13.15
CA LEU A 314 21.25 3.13 -12.53
C LEU A 314 20.08 3.39 -13.49
N LYS A 315 19.37 2.32 -13.86
CA LYS A 315 18.16 2.38 -14.69
C LYS A 315 16.93 2.07 -13.85
N PHE A 316 15.92 2.94 -13.93
CA PHE A 316 14.61 2.66 -13.35
C PHE A 316 13.68 2.03 -14.39
N HIS A 317 12.77 1.16 -13.92
CA HIS A 317 11.76 0.53 -14.78
C HIS A 317 10.82 1.57 -15.41
N SER A 318 10.58 2.69 -14.72
CA SER A 318 9.82 3.83 -15.20
C SER A 318 10.43 4.54 -16.41
N ASP A 319 11.75 4.40 -16.65
CA ASP A 319 12.42 5.04 -17.79
C ASP A 319 11.88 4.49 -19.11
N ASP A 320 11.50 3.21 -19.12
CA ASP A 320 10.88 2.50 -20.25
C ASP A 320 9.40 2.84 -20.45
N MET A 321 8.83 3.80 -19.70
CA MET A 321 7.44 4.24 -19.90
C MET A 321 7.31 4.95 -21.25
N ASP A 322 6.43 4.44 -22.12
CA ASP A 322 6.20 4.98 -23.48
C ASP A 322 4.90 5.80 -23.60
N LYS A 323 3.92 5.53 -22.73
CA LYS A 323 2.63 6.24 -22.73
C LYS A 323 2.13 6.49 -21.31
N ILE A 324 1.48 7.63 -21.12
CA ILE A 324 0.70 7.98 -19.93
C ILE A 324 -0.77 8.02 -20.35
N TYR A 325 -1.65 7.36 -19.58
CA TYR A 325 -3.09 7.40 -19.82
C TYR A 325 -3.75 8.46 -18.94
N VAL A 326 -4.54 9.35 -19.55
CA VAL A 326 -5.19 10.47 -18.85
C VAL A 326 -6.68 10.54 -19.14
N HIS A 327 -7.43 11.11 -18.20
CA HIS A 327 -8.79 11.59 -18.42
C HIS A 327 -8.72 13.10 -18.66
N ASP A 328 -9.20 13.55 -19.82
CA ASP A 328 -9.25 14.95 -20.23
C ASP A 328 -10.71 15.32 -20.53
N ASP A 329 -11.24 16.27 -19.78
CA ASP A 329 -12.64 16.67 -19.88
C ASP A 329 -13.03 17.34 -21.21
N ARG A 330 -12.06 17.82 -22.00
CA ARG A 330 -12.28 18.37 -23.35
C ARG A 330 -12.44 17.29 -24.41
N SER A 331 -12.00 16.07 -24.11
CA SER A 331 -11.74 15.05 -25.12
C SER A 331 -12.37 13.71 -24.76
N GLY A 332 -12.03 13.13 -23.60
CA GLY A 332 -12.54 11.82 -23.17
C GLY A 332 -11.66 11.11 -22.15
N PRO A 333 -12.10 9.94 -21.66
CA PRO A 333 -11.31 9.08 -20.78
C PRO A 333 -10.15 8.38 -21.52
N TYR A 334 -9.21 7.81 -20.76
CA TYR A 334 -8.14 6.92 -21.25
C TYR A 334 -7.36 7.40 -22.49
N LEU A 335 -7.17 8.71 -22.67
CA LEU A 335 -6.36 9.27 -23.74
C LEU A 335 -4.88 8.97 -23.53
N ARG A 336 -4.13 8.93 -24.63
CA ARG A 336 -2.70 8.63 -24.61
C ARG A 336 -1.91 9.92 -24.71
N LEU A 337 -1.06 10.16 -23.72
CA LEU A 337 0.07 11.07 -23.80
C LEU A 337 1.31 10.26 -24.16
N SER A 338 1.89 10.54 -25.32
CA SER A 338 3.16 9.94 -25.74
C SER A 338 4.31 10.56 -24.97
N THR A 339 5.20 9.73 -24.42
CA THR A 339 6.43 10.24 -23.79
C THR A 339 7.56 10.50 -24.79
N ASP A 340 7.36 10.10 -26.05
CA ASP A 340 8.24 10.49 -27.15
C ASP A 340 7.99 11.97 -27.44
N ILE A 341 8.88 12.82 -26.93
CA ILE A 341 8.78 14.27 -27.00
C ILE A 341 8.83 14.73 -28.46
N GLN A 342 7.86 15.53 -28.86
CA GLN A 342 7.79 16.13 -30.18
C GLN A 342 8.25 17.58 -30.12
N GLU A 343 9.24 17.89 -30.95
CA GLU A 343 9.61 19.27 -31.25
C GLU A 343 8.62 19.89 -32.24
N PHE A 344 8.19 21.10 -31.95
CA PHE A 344 7.36 21.89 -32.86
C PHE A 344 7.67 23.38 -32.74
N THR A 345 7.27 24.15 -33.76
CA THR A 345 7.56 25.58 -33.83
C THR A 345 6.28 26.39 -33.75
N ARG A 346 6.27 27.42 -32.90
CA ARG A 346 5.24 28.47 -32.85
C ARG A 346 5.88 29.81 -33.20
N GLY A 347 5.68 30.27 -34.43
CA GLY A 347 6.37 31.47 -34.93
C GLY A 347 7.88 31.26 -34.98
N LYS A 348 8.64 31.95 -34.12
CA LYS A 348 10.10 31.76 -33.98
C LYS A 348 10.51 30.88 -32.79
N GLN A 349 9.56 30.48 -31.94
CA GLN A 349 9.84 29.73 -30.72
C GLN A 349 9.79 28.23 -31.01
N LYS A 350 10.86 27.51 -30.68
CA LYS A 350 10.86 26.05 -30.61
C LYS A 350 10.31 25.59 -29.26
N LEU A 351 9.41 24.63 -29.29
CA LEU A 351 8.76 24.05 -28.12
C LEU A 351 8.82 22.53 -28.21
N GLU A 352 8.76 21.89 -27.06
CA GLU A 352 8.82 20.45 -26.89
C GLU A 352 7.63 20.00 -26.04
N GLY A 353 6.93 18.96 -26.47
CA GLY A 353 5.77 18.48 -25.73
C GLY A 353 5.35 17.05 -26.05
N MET A 354 4.39 16.55 -25.30
CA MET A 354 3.82 15.22 -25.45
C MET A 354 2.64 15.26 -26.40
N ALA A 355 2.62 14.38 -27.40
CA ALA A 355 1.43 14.22 -28.22
C ALA A 355 0.28 13.59 -27.42
N LEU A 356 -0.87 14.26 -27.43
CA LEU A 356 -2.13 13.82 -26.84
C LEU A 356 -3.07 13.35 -27.93
N GLY A 357 -3.64 12.15 -27.75
CA GLY A 357 -4.53 11.61 -28.75
C GLY A 357 -5.31 10.36 -28.35
N VAL A 358 -6.22 10.00 -29.24
CA VAL A 358 -7.00 8.75 -29.19
C VAL A 358 -6.30 7.77 -30.12
N HIS A 359 -5.88 6.63 -29.58
CA HIS A 359 -5.17 5.62 -30.36
C HIS A 359 -3.87 6.11 -31.02
N GLU A 360 -3.79 6.12 -32.36
CA GLU A 360 -2.66 6.62 -33.15
C GLU A 360 -2.92 8.04 -33.70
N ALA A 361 -4.16 8.53 -33.58
CA ALA A 361 -4.54 9.86 -34.04
C ALA A 361 -4.12 10.90 -32.99
N GLN A 362 -3.08 11.68 -33.31
CA GLN A 362 -2.59 12.79 -32.50
C GLN A 362 -3.34 14.07 -32.90
N SER A 363 -3.99 14.71 -31.94
CA SER A 363 -4.77 15.94 -32.19
C SER A 363 -4.15 17.16 -31.51
N HIS A 364 -3.45 16.96 -30.39
CA HIS A 364 -2.94 18.04 -29.56
C HIS A 364 -1.52 17.75 -29.07
N ILE A 365 -0.79 18.80 -28.67
CA ILE A 365 0.46 18.71 -27.92
C ILE A 365 0.22 19.28 -26.52
N PHE A 366 0.63 18.53 -25.51
CA PHE A 366 0.56 18.90 -24.10
C PHE A 366 1.96 19.07 -23.54
N ILE A 367 2.26 20.22 -22.96
CA ILE A 367 3.54 20.52 -22.31
C ILE A 367 3.30 20.51 -20.79
N PRO A 368 3.71 19.46 -20.05
CA PRO A 368 3.51 19.40 -18.60
C PRO A 368 4.27 20.52 -17.88
N THR A 369 3.62 21.15 -16.91
CA THR A 369 4.21 22.21 -16.08
C THR A 369 4.22 21.87 -14.59
N ILE A 370 3.29 21.03 -14.13
CA ILE A 370 3.15 20.67 -12.71
C ILE A 370 2.48 19.30 -12.55
N ALA A 371 2.89 18.53 -11.55
CA ALA A 371 2.18 17.33 -11.13
C ALA A 371 1.85 17.39 -9.62
N ILE A 372 0.60 17.10 -9.29
CA ILE A 372 0.05 17.14 -7.94
C ILE A 372 -0.42 15.75 -7.55
N VAL A 373 -0.01 15.30 -6.36
CA VAL A 373 -0.45 14.04 -5.74
C VAL A 373 -1.30 14.38 -4.52
N GLY A 374 -2.48 13.75 -4.39
CA GLY A 374 -3.27 13.76 -3.15
C GLY A 374 -3.07 12.44 -2.40
N ALA A 375 -2.18 12.43 -1.41
CA ALA A 375 -1.83 11.21 -0.68
C ALA A 375 -2.72 10.95 0.53
N TYR A 376 -2.79 9.69 0.96
CA TYR A 376 -3.34 9.38 2.27
C TYR A 376 -2.45 10.01 3.36
N HIS A 377 -3.04 10.59 4.40
CA HIS A 377 -2.32 11.41 5.39
C HIS A 377 -1.20 10.72 6.18
N LYS A 378 -1.15 9.38 6.18
CA LYS A 378 -0.03 8.62 6.76
C LYS A 378 1.13 8.40 5.80
N ILE A 379 1.01 8.69 4.50
CA ILE A 379 2.12 8.64 3.55
C ILE A 379 2.84 9.98 3.63
N ARG A 380 4.00 9.98 4.29
CA ARG A 380 4.77 11.19 4.63
C ARG A 380 6.09 11.29 3.89
N ILE A 381 6.67 10.16 3.50
CA ILE A 381 7.89 10.13 2.72
C ILE A 381 7.54 10.24 1.23
N PRO A 382 7.96 11.30 0.52
CA PRO A 382 7.68 11.44 -0.90
C PRO A 382 8.56 10.51 -1.74
N TYR A 383 8.09 10.18 -2.94
CA TYR A 383 8.82 9.35 -3.92
C TYR A 383 10.26 9.81 -4.13
N ILE A 384 10.46 11.12 -4.36
CA ILE A 384 11.78 11.69 -4.68
C ILE A 384 12.83 11.38 -3.60
N HIS A 385 12.42 11.38 -2.33
CA HIS A 385 13.33 11.04 -1.23
C HIS A 385 13.82 9.59 -1.34
N ILE A 386 12.93 8.65 -1.69
CA ILE A 386 13.31 7.24 -1.86
C ILE A 386 14.16 7.04 -3.12
N GLN A 387 13.85 7.77 -4.19
CA GLN A 387 14.66 7.76 -5.41
C GLN A 387 16.10 8.22 -5.09
N ASP A 388 16.26 9.32 -4.37
CA ASP A 388 17.55 9.86 -3.94
C ASP A 388 18.34 8.88 -3.06
N VAL A 389 17.66 8.21 -2.11
CA VAL A 389 18.23 7.14 -1.28
C VAL A 389 18.74 5.98 -2.17
N CYS A 390 17.94 5.53 -3.13
CA CYS A 390 18.29 4.46 -4.05
C CYS A 390 19.48 4.84 -4.96
N VAL A 391 19.49 6.06 -5.50
CA VAL A 391 20.59 6.60 -6.32
C VAL A 391 21.89 6.65 -5.50
N ALA A 392 21.83 7.20 -4.28
CA ALA A 392 22.99 7.28 -3.40
C ALA A 392 23.50 5.89 -2.98
N PHE A 393 22.59 4.95 -2.70
CA PHE A 393 22.95 3.57 -2.37
C PHE A 393 23.56 2.81 -3.57
N HIS A 394 23.03 3.00 -4.79
CA HIS A 394 23.59 2.40 -6.00
C HIS A 394 25.02 2.91 -6.28
N ALA A 395 25.25 4.22 -6.12
CA ALA A 395 26.58 4.81 -6.25
C ALA A 395 27.57 4.23 -5.23
N TYR A 396 27.14 4.08 -3.97
CA TYR A 396 27.92 3.43 -2.91
C TYR A 396 28.22 1.96 -3.23
N LEU A 397 27.25 1.20 -3.72
CA LEU A 397 27.45 -0.19 -4.12
C LEU A 397 28.51 -0.29 -5.23
N GLY A 398 28.45 0.62 -6.21
CA GLY A 398 29.44 0.70 -7.29
C GLY A 398 30.85 0.96 -6.78
N GLU A 399 31.02 1.85 -5.81
CA GLU A 399 32.32 2.10 -5.18
C GLU A 399 32.80 0.92 -4.34
N SER A 400 31.87 0.27 -3.63
CA SER A 400 32.15 -0.91 -2.81
C SER A 400 32.65 -2.08 -3.64
N VAL A 401 32.05 -2.31 -4.82
CA VAL A 401 32.51 -3.30 -5.79
C VAL A 401 33.91 -2.95 -6.31
N ARG A 402 34.18 -1.68 -6.66
CA ARG A 402 35.51 -1.25 -7.14
C ARG A 402 36.61 -1.37 -6.09
N SER A 403 36.29 -1.06 -4.83
CA SER A 403 37.25 -1.02 -3.72
C SER A 403 37.54 -2.41 -3.12
N ALA A 404 36.73 -3.42 -3.42
CA ALA A 404 36.92 -4.75 -2.88
C ALA A 404 38.11 -5.46 -3.56
N VAL A 405 39.23 -5.60 -2.85
CA VAL A 405 40.36 -6.45 -3.28
C VAL A 405 40.11 -7.89 -2.79
N PRO A 406 40.03 -8.91 -3.66
CA PRO A 406 39.92 -10.30 -3.22
C PRO A 406 41.18 -10.69 -2.45
N SER A 407 41.11 -10.74 -1.12
CA SER A 407 42.26 -11.07 -0.25
C SER A 407 41.83 -12.07 0.82
N GLY A 408 42.29 -13.32 0.72
CA GLY A 408 42.22 -14.30 1.83
C GLY A 408 41.18 -15.44 1.69
N GLY A 409 41.35 -16.43 2.57
CA GLY A 409 41.24 -17.89 2.35
C GLY A 409 39.92 -18.58 1.98
N ASP A 410 38.92 -17.87 1.46
CA ASP A 410 37.75 -18.47 0.79
C ASP A 410 37.50 -17.69 -0.51
N ALA A 411 38.35 -17.92 -1.51
CA ALA A 411 38.33 -17.17 -2.77
C ALA A 411 36.99 -17.34 -3.52
N GLU A 412 36.39 -18.53 -3.45
CA GLU A 412 35.13 -18.84 -4.12
C GLU A 412 33.95 -18.08 -3.51
N ARG A 413 33.74 -18.16 -2.19
CA ARG A 413 32.67 -17.42 -1.50
C ARG A 413 32.84 -15.90 -1.62
N SER A 414 34.07 -15.42 -1.59
CA SER A 414 34.38 -14.00 -1.81
C SER A 414 34.03 -13.57 -3.25
N SER A 415 34.22 -14.46 -4.23
CA SER A 415 33.81 -14.24 -5.62
C SER A 415 32.29 -14.20 -5.76
N GLU A 416 31.55 -15.16 -5.18
CA GLU A 416 30.09 -15.19 -5.25
C GLU A 416 29.43 -13.94 -4.64
N MET A 417 29.97 -13.46 -3.52
CA MET A 417 29.57 -12.21 -2.88
C MET A 417 29.78 -10.99 -3.79
N HIS A 418 30.93 -10.94 -4.46
CA HIS A 418 31.27 -9.87 -5.39
C HIS A 418 30.39 -9.91 -6.66
N ASP A 419 30.20 -11.10 -7.23
CA ASP A 419 29.38 -11.31 -8.42
C ASP A 419 27.91 -10.98 -8.16
N GLY A 420 27.37 -11.37 -7.00
CA GLY A 420 26.04 -10.98 -6.57
C GLY A 420 25.88 -9.46 -6.46
N ALA A 421 26.88 -8.75 -5.91
CA ALA A 421 26.88 -7.30 -5.83
C ALA A 421 26.92 -6.63 -7.22
N ILE A 422 27.72 -7.16 -8.15
CA ILE A 422 27.75 -6.73 -9.55
C ILE A 422 26.38 -6.94 -10.21
N SER A 423 25.72 -8.06 -9.93
CA SER A 423 24.41 -8.38 -10.46
C SER A 423 23.34 -7.36 -10.02
N LEU A 424 23.29 -7.02 -8.74
CA LEU A 424 22.42 -5.93 -8.25
C LEU A 424 22.74 -4.58 -8.91
N LEU A 425 24.04 -4.29 -9.13
CA LEU A 425 24.49 -3.04 -9.74
C LEU A 425 24.05 -2.92 -11.21
N LYS A 426 24.06 -4.03 -11.95
CA LYS A 426 23.68 -4.12 -13.38
C LYS A 426 22.19 -4.43 -13.60
N SER A 427 21.38 -4.33 -12.55
CA SER A 427 19.96 -4.64 -12.58
C SER A 427 19.08 -3.43 -12.88
N CYS A 428 17.81 -3.69 -13.23
CA CYS A 428 16.78 -2.66 -13.35
C CYS A 428 16.06 -2.50 -12.00
N TRP A 429 15.90 -1.25 -11.56
CA TRP A 429 15.30 -0.91 -10.27
C TRP A 429 13.90 -0.35 -10.44
N GLU A 430 12.99 -0.63 -9.53
CA GLU A 430 11.57 -0.26 -9.63
C GLU A 430 11.06 0.19 -8.26
N ILE A 431 10.77 1.48 -8.10
CA ILE A 431 10.21 2.02 -6.86
C ILE A 431 8.69 2.11 -7.00
N SER A 432 7.97 1.42 -6.11
CA SER A 432 6.51 1.40 -6.08
C SER A 432 6.00 1.60 -4.65
N LEU A 433 4.96 2.41 -4.49
CA LEU A 433 4.21 2.45 -3.23
C LEU A 433 3.34 1.19 -3.15
N ILE A 434 3.36 0.52 -2.00
CA ILE A 434 2.53 -0.66 -1.73
C ILE A 434 2.01 -0.64 -0.29
N THR A 435 1.10 -1.56 0.03
CA THR A 435 0.72 -1.83 1.42
C THR A 435 1.44 -3.05 1.96
N SER A 436 1.60 -3.14 3.28
CA SER A 436 2.13 -4.36 3.92
C SER A 436 1.28 -5.60 3.61
N THR A 437 -0.04 -5.44 3.43
CA THR A 437 -0.91 -6.52 2.95
C THR A 437 -0.51 -7.00 1.55
N LYS A 438 -0.36 -6.09 0.57
CA LYS A 438 0.08 -6.43 -0.80
C LYS A 438 1.46 -7.09 -0.79
N LEU A 439 2.39 -6.59 0.05
CA LEU A 439 3.72 -7.19 0.22
C LEU A 439 3.65 -8.63 0.74
N LYS A 440 2.92 -8.86 1.85
CA LYS A 440 2.81 -10.20 2.45
C LYS A 440 2.10 -11.17 1.52
N GLN A 441 1.11 -10.72 0.75
CA GLN A 441 0.47 -11.53 -0.28
C GLN A 441 1.45 -11.94 -1.39
N ASP A 442 2.26 -11.00 -1.91
CA ASP A 442 3.31 -11.29 -2.90
C ASP A 442 4.33 -12.32 -2.37
N VAL A 443 4.71 -12.25 -1.09
CA VAL A 443 5.58 -13.24 -0.44
C VAL A 443 4.91 -14.61 -0.29
N ILE A 444 3.64 -14.66 0.11
CA ILE A 444 2.87 -15.91 0.22
C ILE A 444 2.78 -16.60 -1.14
N GLU A 445 2.41 -15.86 -2.18
CA GLU A 445 2.19 -16.36 -3.54
C GLU A 445 3.49 -16.70 -4.29
N SER A 446 4.60 -16.05 -3.94
CA SER A 446 5.88 -16.27 -4.62
C SER A 446 6.41 -17.69 -4.40
N LYS A 447 6.88 -18.33 -5.48
CA LYS A 447 7.58 -19.64 -5.40
C LYS A 447 9.03 -19.49 -4.94
N ASN A 448 9.61 -18.33 -5.19
CA ASN A 448 10.99 -18.02 -4.81
C ASN A 448 10.95 -17.15 -3.56
N PHE A 449 11.75 -17.45 -2.55
CA PHE A 449 12.01 -16.59 -1.39
C PHE A 449 13.23 -17.18 -0.71
N GLU A 450 14.33 -16.45 -0.72
CA GLU A 450 15.55 -16.93 -0.09
C GLU A 450 15.58 -16.48 1.37
N ALA A 451 15.60 -15.16 1.59
CA ALA A 451 15.72 -14.60 2.94
C ALA A 451 15.09 -13.21 3.07
N TYR A 452 14.72 -12.85 4.29
CA TYR A 452 14.44 -11.46 4.68
C TYR A 452 15.44 -11.05 5.75
N ASN A 453 16.14 -9.94 5.52
CA ASN A 453 17.25 -9.47 6.37
C ASN A 453 18.31 -10.56 6.66
N GLY A 454 18.54 -11.46 5.69
CA GLY A 454 19.48 -12.58 5.83
C GLY A 454 18.92 -13.83 6.54
N ILE A 455 17.70 -13.77 7.08
CA ILE A 455 17.04 -14.92 7.72
C ILE A 455 16.18 -15.67 6.71
N GLN A 456 16.49 -16.95 6.52
CA GLN A 456 15.80 -17.81 5.55
C GLN A 456 14.35 -18.13 5.93
N GLY A 457 13.56 -18.41 4.90
CA GLY A 457 12.18 -18.88 5.03
C GLY A 457 11.15 -17.75 5.23
N LYS A 458 9.98 -17.88 4.59
CA LYS A 458 8.98 -16.80 4.50
C LYS A 458 8.51 -16.24 5.85
N ASN A 459 8.52 -17.06 6.90
CA ASN A 459 8.09 -16.65 8.24
C ASN A 459 8.96 -15.52 8.81
N SER A 460 10.22 -15.40 8.37
CA SER A 460 11.11 -14.31 8.79
C SER A 460 10.54 -12.93 8.43
N LEU A 461 9.71 -12.84 7.39
CA LEU A 461 8.99 -11.63 6.99
C LEU A 461 7.51 -11.65 7.41
N LEU A 462 6.80 -12.76 7.19
CA LEU A 462 5.33 -12.82 7.32
C LEU A 462 4.85 -12.54 8.75
N LEU A 463 5.64 -12.92 9.75
CA LEU A 463 5.34 -12.70 11.17
C LEU A 463 5.74 -11.30 11.67
N GLN A 464 6.42 -10.50 10.85
CA GLN A 464 6.88 -9.18 11.27
C GLN A 464 5.75 -8.16 11.31
N ASN A 465 5.83 -7.26 12.30
CA ASN A 465 5.07 -6.03 12.30
C ASN A 465 5.60 -5.11 11.20
N MET A 466 4.70 -4.49 10.43
CA MET A 466 5.08 -3.63 9.31
C MET A 466 4.19 -2.39 9.22
N PRO A 467 4.74 -1.24 8.82
CA PRO A 467 3.95 -0.06 8.44
C PRO A 467 2.86 -0.41 7.42
N ARG A 468 1.71 0.27 7.49
CA ARG A 468 0.62 0.05 6.53
C ARG A 468 1.07 0.35 5.09
N PHE A 469 1.85 1.40 4.89
CA PHE A 469 2.35 1.85 3.59
C PHE A 469 3.87 1.75 3.52
N LEU A 470 4.37 1.19 2.43
CA LEU A 470 5.79 0.95 2.20
C LEU A 470 6.15 1.43 0.80
N TRP A 471 7.30 2.07 0.67
CA TRP A 471 7.97 2.16 -0.62
C TRP A 471 8.80 0.90 -0.83
N ARG A 472 8.55 0.19 -1.92
CA ARG A 472 9.30 -0.99 -2.32
C ARG A 472 10.16 -0.64 -3.52
N CYS A 473 11.47 -0.76 -3.37
CA CYS A 473 12.41 -0.76 -4.50
C CYS A 473 12.72 -2.20 -4.90
N ARG A 474 12.12 -2.68 -5.98
CA ARG A 474 12.35 -4.00 -6.55
C ARG A 474 13.53 -3.96 -7.54
N ILE A 475 14.43 -4.92 -7.42
CA ILE A 475 15.63 -5.07 -8.24
C ILE A 475 15.48 -6.36 -9.03
N SER A 476 15.50 -6.25 -10.36
CA SER A 476 15.30 -7.39 -11.27
C SER A 476 16.33 -7.41 -12.38
N ASP A 477 16.68 -8.60 -12.82
CA ASP A 477 17.54 -8.79 -13.99
C ASP A 477 16.84 -8.21 -15.24
N PRO A 478 17.49 -7.29 -15.99
CA PRO A 478 16.84 -6.54 -17.06
C PRO A 478 16.49 -7.41 -18.28
N LYS A 479 17.14 -8.56 -18.46
CA LYS A 479 16.94 -9.44 -19.62
C LYS A 479 15.83 -10.46 -19.37
N SER A 480 15.93 -11.20 -18.28
CA SER A 480 14.99 -12.26 -17.89
C SER A 480 13.78 -11.74 -17.12
N GLY A 481 13.86 -10.56 -16.50
CA GLY A 481 12.86 -10.07 -15.57
C GLY A 481 12.82 -10.85 -14.26
N LYS A 482 13.83 -11.69 -13.99
CA LYS A 482 13.96 -12.45 -12.75
C LYS A 482 14.13 -11.47 -11.58
N ARG A 483 13.25 -11.58 -10.58
CA ARG A 483 13.33 -10.80 -9.35
C ARG A 483 14.56 -11.25 -8.55
N LEU A 484 15.46 -10.33 -8.23
CA LEU A 484 16.65 -10.61 -7.44
C LEU A 484 16.44 -10.20 -5.98
N SER A 485 16.03 -8.96 -5.75
CA SER A 485 15.85 -8.42 -4.40
C SER A 485 14.76 -7.35 -4.33
N ASP A 486 14.15 -7.16 -3.16
CA ASP A 486 13.38 -5.97 -2.84
C ASP A 486 14.03 -5.23 -1.65
N ILE A 487 14.10 -3.90 -1.71
CA ILE A 487 14.41 -3.03 -0.56
C ILE A 487 13.11 -2.39 -0.09
N LEU A 488 12.86 -2.40 1.21
CA LEU A 488 11.62 -1.94 1.82
C LEU A 488 11.87 -0.69 2.66
N PHE A 489 11.13 0.38 2.37
CA PHE A 489 11.17 1.62 3.12
C PHE A 489 9.81 1.96 3.72
N ASP A 490 9.78 2.49 4.94
CA ASP A 490 8.59 2.97 5.62
C ASP A 490 8.12 4.29 4.98
N ALA A 491 6.93 4.27 4.37
CA ALA A 491 6.35 5.47 3.77
C ALA A 491 5.71 6.41 4.82
N THR A 492 5.59 5.96 6.08
CA THR A 492 4.88 6.64 7.17
C THR A 492 5.79 7.29 8.22
N GLU A 493 7.08 7.04 8.09
CA GLU A 493 8.12 7.60 8.95
C GLU A 493 8.37 9.10 8.66
N VAL A 494 9.18 9.75 9.48
CA VAL A 494 9.74 11.08 9.20
C VAL A 494 11.04 10.96 8.37
N PRO A 495 11.36 11.91 7.48
CA PRO A 495 12.56 11.82 6.62
C PRO A 495 13.89 11.64 7.37
N GLN A 496 14.00 12.17 8.60
CA GLN A 496 15.19 12.03 9.46
C GLN A 496 15.23 10.70 10.23
N GLY A 497 14.14 9.95 10.21
CA GLY A 497 13.93 8.70 10.94
C GLY A 497 14.65 7.51 10.31
N ASN A 498 14.26 6.29 10.71
CA ASN A 498 14.79 5.07 10.11
C ASN A 498 13.85 4.58 9.02
N VAL A 499 13.96 5.21 7.85
CA VAL A 499 13.11 4.88 6.70
C VAL A 499 13.34 3.47 6.17
N LEU A 500 14.52 2.87 6.34
CA LEU A 500 14.80 1.50 5.86
C LEU A 500 14.22 0.45 6.82
N VAL A 501 13.24 -0.33 6.33
CA VAL A 501 12.60 -1.43 7.06
C VAL A 501 13.39 -2.73 6.91
N GLY A 502 13.99 -2.95 5.74
CA GLY A 502 14.82 -4.12 5.48
C GLY A 502 14.90 -4.48 4.00
N TYR A 503 15.36 -5.69 3.71
CA TYR A 503 15.51 -6.21 2.36
C TYR A 503 15.04 -7.66 2.25
N ILE A 504 14.53 -8.01 1.09
CA ILE A 504 14.19 -9.38 0.69
C ILE A 504 15.20 -9.83 -0.36
N ALA A 505 15.80 -10.99 -0.16
CA ALA A 505 16.50 -11.72 -1.19
C ALA A 505 15.55 -12.77 -1.78
N TRP A 506 15.30 -12.68 -3.09
CA TRP A 506 14.51 -13.66 -3.83
C TRP A 506 15.38 -14.79 -4.40
N THR A 507 16.69 -14.58 -4.47
CA THR A 507 17.69 -15.52 -5.01
C THR A 507 18.88 -15.64 -4.06
N LEU A 508 19.59 -16.78 -4.14
CA LEU A 508 20.84 -17.00 -3.39
C LEU A 508 21.91 -15.95 -3.74
N GLU A 509 22.03 -15.62 -5.03
CA GLU A 509 22.88 -14.53 -5.53
C GLU A 509 22.61 -13.19 -4.83
N ALA A 510 21.34 -12.82 -4.65
CA ALA A 510 20.98 -11.60 -3.93
C ALA A 510 21.30 -11.71 -2.43
N SER A 511 21.17 -12.89 -1.82
CA SER A 511 21.61 -13.10 -0.43
C SER A 511 23.10 -12.85 -0.27
N PHE A 512 23.94 -13.38 -1.17
CA PHE A 512 25.37 -13.11 -1.16
C PHE A 512 25.70 -11.63 -1.38
N ALA A 513 24.97 -10.96 -2.27
CA ALA A 513 25.10 -9.52 -2.48
C ALA A 513 24.83 -8.71 -1.19
N TRP A 514 23.82 -9.09 -0.39
CA TRP A 514 23.53 -8.42 0.88
C TRP A 514 24.56 -8.71 1.97
N ILE A 515 25.14 -9.91 2.00
CA ILE A 515 26.30 -10.22 2.85
C ILE A 515 27.49 -9.34 2.46
N PHE A 516 27.72 -9.15 1.16
CA PHE A 516 28.73 -8.23 0.66
C PHE A 516 28.48 -6.79 1.12
N VAL A 517 27.27 -6.27 0.91
CA VAL A 517 26.89 -4.91 1.35
C VAL A 517 27.13 -4.72 2.85
N ARG A 518 26.71 -5.68 3.68
CA ARG A 518 26.95 -5.63 5.14
C ARG A 518 28.44 -5.56 5.47
N SER A 519 29.26 -6.38 4.81
CA SER A 519 30.72 -6.37 4.96
C SER A 519 31.33 -5.00 4.61
N GLN A 520 30.94 -4.42 3.47
CA GLN A 520 31.46 -3.13 3.01
C GLN A 520 31.00 -1.96 3.88
N ILE A 521 29.82 -2.09 4.51
CA ILE A 521 29.37 -1.10 5.48
C ILE A 521 30.23 -1.15 6.74
N LYS A 522 30.61 -2.34 7.20
CA LYS A 522 31.48 -2.52 8.37
C LYS A 522 32.88 -1.95 8.14
N THR A 523 33.46 -2.14 6.95
CA THR A 523 34.77 -1.58 6.57
C THR A 523 34.73 -0.09 6.25
N ARG A 524 33.54 0.53 6.29
CA ARG A 524 33.34 1.97 6.08
C ARG A 524 33.87 2.48 4.74
N VAL A 525 33.71 1.71 3.66
CA VAL A 525 34.19 2.09 2.30
C VAL A 525 33.77 3.51 1.90
N TRP A 526 32.61 3.98 2.35
CA TRP A 526 32.13 5.33 2.08
C TRP A 526 33.08 6.44 2.57
N GLN A 527 34.03 6.15 3.48
CA GLN A 527 35.02 7.13 3.91
C GLN A 527 36.00 7.53 2.79
N GLY A 528 36.28 6.60 1.86
CA GLY A 528 37.15 6.81 0.70
C GLY A 528 36.43 7.34 -0.55
N MET A 529 35.10 7.48 -0.52
CA MET A 529 34.34 8.11 -1.61
C MET A 529 34.71 9.58 -1.77
N ARG A 530 34.56 10.10 -3.00
CA ARG A 530 34.66 11.54 -3.28
C ARG A 530 33.78 12.34 -2.32
N SER A 531 34.25 13.51 -1.86
CA SER A 531 33.58 14.28 -0.81
C SER A 531 32.09 14.57 -1.08
N ALA A 532 31.72 14.87 -2.33
CA ALA A 532 30.34 15.10 -2.71
C ALA A 532 29.47 13.83 -2.58
N ASP A 533 29.94 12.69 -3.07
CA ASP A 533 29.21 11.42 -3.02
C ASP A 533 29.16 10.85 -1.60
N LYS A 534 30.24 11.03 -0.82
CA LYS A 534 30.29 10.70 0.61
C LYS A 534 29.25 11.48 1.42
N THR A 535 29.11 12.78 1.15
CA THR A 535 28.13 13.64 1.82
C THR A 535 26.72 13.19 1.47
N LYS A 536 26.42 13.03 0.16
CA LYS A 536 25.14 12.49 -0.31
C LYS A 536 24.81 11.12 0.29
N PHE A 537 25.77 10.20 0.33
CA PHE A 537 25.56 8.87 0.92
C PHE A 537 25.23 8.96 2.42
N ARG A 538 25.95 9.79 3.19
CA ARG A 538 25.67 9.95 4.62
C ARG A 538 24.31 10.59 4.87
N ASP A 539 23.96 11.60 4.07
CA ASP A 539 22.75 12.39 4.28
C ASP A 539 21.50 11.67 3.77
N LEU A 540 21.60 10.95 2.65
CA LEU A 540 20.47 10.29 1.99
C LEU A 540 20.40 8.79 2.30
N ALA A 541 21.53 8.08 2.22
CA ALA A 541 21.59 6.63 2.40
C ALA A 541 22.16 6.19 3.77
N GLY A 542 22.32 7.11 4.71
CA GLY A 542 22.78 6.80 6.08
C GLY A 542 21.84 5.84 6.84
N CYS A 543 20.60 5.67 6.37
CA CYS A 543 19.66 4.66 6.88
C CYS A 543 20.21 3.23 6.77
N PHE A 544 20.98 2.90 5.72
CA PHE A 544 21.62 1.59 5.59
C PHE A 544 22.67 1.36 6.69
N ILE A 545 23.50 2.36 7.00
CA ILE A 545 24.49 2.26 8.09
C ILE A 545 23.78 1.99 9.42
N LYS A 546 22.74 2.77 9.74
CA LYS A 546 21.96 2.60 10.98
C LYS A 546 21.32 1.22 11.06
N PHE A 547 20.74 0.75 9.95
CA PHE A 547 20.07 -0.55 9.86
C PHE A 547 21.04 -1.70 10.14
N PHE A 548 22.15 -1.80 9.40
CA PHE A 548 23.10 -2.89 9.57
C PHE A 548 23.84 -2.83 10.91
N SER A 549 24.02 -1.64 11.49
CA SER A 549 24.62 -1.50 12.84
C SER A 549 23.69 -1.99 13.95
N ARG A 550 22.36 -1.85 13.79
CA ARG A 550 21.36 -2.33 14.77
C ARG A 550 21.14 -3.83 14.67
N ASP A 551 21.00 -4.34 13.45
CA ASP A 551 20.86 -5.79 13.18
C ASP A 551 22.00 -6.59 13.82
N GLU A 552 23.23 -6.07 13.80
CA GLU A 552 24.36 -6.70 14.47
C GLU A 552 24.18 -6.87 15.98
N ASN A 553 23.65 -5.86 16.68
CA ASN A 553 23.48 -5.94 18.13
C ASN A 553 22.36 -6.93 18.49
N ASP A 554 21.25 -6.93 17.76
CA ASP A 554 20.14 -7.85 18.01
C ASP A 554 20.49 -9.30 17.61
N ALA A 555 21.17 -9.49 16.47
CA ALA A 555 21.65 -10.80 16.04
C ALA A 555 22.71 -11.36 17.02
N PHE A 556 23.65 -10.52 17.47
CA PHE A 556 24.60 -10.90 18.51
C PHE A 556 23.86 -11.35 19.77
N LEU A 557 22.91 -10.56 20.27
CA LEU A 557 22.20 -10.88 21.49
C LEU A 557 21.34 -12.16 21.36
N ASN A 558 20.71 -12.39 20.21
CA ASN A 558 19.97 -13.63 19.95
C ASN A 558 20.88 -14.85 19.84
N THR A 559 22.08 -14.67 19.27
CA THR A 559 23.09 -15.75 19.16
C THR A 559 23.77 -16.02 20.51
N ALA A 560 23.99 -14.98 21.31
CA ALA A 560 24.65 -15.06 22.60
C ALA A 560 23.73 -15.63 23.69
N TYR A 561 22.46 -15.24 23.68
CA TYR A 561 21.55 -15.49 24.81
C TYR A 561 20.15 -15.97 24.40
N GLY A 562 19.88 -16.19 23.12
CA GLY A 562 18.54 -16.52 22.63
C GLY A 562 17.62 -15.30 22.42
N PRO A 563 16.48 -15.49 21.72
CA PRO A 563 15.50 -14.44 21.49
C PRO A 563 14.84 -13.96 22.79
N ILE A 564 14.30 -12.74 22.75
CA ILE A 564 13.55 -12.18 23.87
C ILE A 564 12.22 -12.92 24.02
N GLY A 565 11.89 -13.31 25.26
CA GLY A 565 10.62 -13.93 25.64
C GLY A 565 10.02 -13.30 26.89
N LEU A 566 8.71 -13.46 27.04
CA LEU A 566 8.01 -13.21 28.31
C LEU A 566 8.18 -14.41 29.25
N PRO A 567 8.02 -14.24 30.57
CA PRO A 567 8.03 -15.36 31.51
C PRO A 567 6.88 -16.32 31.19
N GLN A 568 7.21 -17.54 30.73
CA GLN A 568 6.23 -18.54 30.24
C GLN A 568 5.69 -19.43 31.37
N ARG A 569 5.18 -18.82 32.44
CA ARG A 569 4.47 -19.52 33.52
C ARG A 569 3.50 -18.58 34.25
N SER A 570 2.53 -19.16 34.94
CA SER A 570 1.69 -18.41 35.88
C SER A 570 2.53 -17.81 37.02
N LEU A 571 2.15 -16.61 37.46
CA LEU A 571 2.69 -16.00 38.68
C LEU A 571 2.27 -16.84 39.89
N LYS A 572 3.21 -17.04 40.81
CA LYS A 572 3.02 -17.81 42.05
C LYS A 572 2.64 -16.86 43.18
N SER A 573 1.95 -17.40 44.19
CA SER A 573 1.61 -16.65 45.41
C SER A 573 2.88 -16.11 46.08
N GLY A 574 2.95 -14.80 46.31
CA GLY A 574 4.12 -14.08 46.82
C GLY A 574 4.84 -13.22 45.77
N GLU A 575 4.67 -13.50 44.48
CA GLU A 575 5.26 -12.70 43.39
C GLU A 575 4.44 -11.45 43.09
N THR A 576 3.21 -11.39 43.62
CA THR A 576 2.30 -10.26 43.43
C THR A 576 1.84 -9.66 44.75
N ASP A 577 1.57 -8.36 44.74
CA ASP A 577 0.90 -7.66 45.83
C ASP A 577 -0.61 -7.99 45.89
N VAL A 578 -1.31 -7.40 46.86
CA VAL A 578 -2.77 -7.54 47.04
C VAL A 578 -3.59 -7.04 45.85
N ASN A 579 -2.99 -6.20 45.00
CA ASN A 579 -3.60 -5.63 43.80
C ASN A 579 -3.21 -6.40 42.53
N GLN A 580 -2.53 -7.55 42.65
CA GLN A 580 -2.02 -8.37 41.55
C GLN A 580 -0.88 -7.73 40.74
N ASN A 581 -0.24 -6.68 41.25
CA ASN A 581 0.99 -6.14 40.63
C ASN A 581 2.18 -7.01 41.01
N ILE A 582 3.16 -7.16 40.11
CA ILE A 582 4.40 -7.88 40.43
C ILE A 582 5.17 -7.11 41.52
N THR A 583 5.55 -7.81 42.57
CA THR A 583 6.38 -7.27 43.64
C THR A 583 7.81 -7.15 43.14
N ILE A 584 8.22 -5.95 42.72
CA ILE A 584 9.57 -5.70 42.19
C ILE A 584 10.59 -5.77 43.31
N ARG A 585 11.68 -6.50 43.07
CA ARG A 585 12.84 -6.50 43.97
C ARG A 585 13.76 -5.33 43.68
N THR A 586 13.96 -4.46 44.67
CA THR A 586 14.91 -3.33 44.58
C THR A 586 16.30 -3.67 45.11
N ASP A 587 16.45 -4.83 45.73
CA ASP A 587 17.69 -5.31 46.36
C ASP A 587 18.60 -6.07 45.38
N VAL A 588 18.17 -6.27 44.14
CA VAL A 588 18.87 -7.13 43.18
C VAL A 588 19.85 -6.32 42.31
N PRO A 589 21.15 -6.67 42.30
CA PRO A 589 22.10 -6.00 41.43
C PRO A 589 21.83 -6.33 39.97
N LYS A 590 21.76 -5.27 39.16
CA LYS A 590 21.85 -5.34 37.70
C LYS A 590 23.30 -5.08 37.29
N ILE A 591 23.94 -6.08 36.71
CA ILE A 591 25.34 -6.01 36.27
C ILE A 591 25.34 -5.79 34.76
N ILE A 592 25.98 -4.70 34.35
CA ILE A 592 26.12 -4.27 32.95
C ILE A 592 27.51 -4.68 32.47
N PRO A 593 27.66 -5.83 31.77
CA PRO A 593 28.97 -6.40 31.47
C PRO A 593 29.81 -5.52 30.54
N ARG A 594 29.16 -4.69 29.73
CA ARG A 594 29.80 -3.80 28.75
C ARG A 594 30.39 -2.52 29.38
N ALA A 595 30.10 -2.23 30.64
CA ALA A 595 30.44 -0.97 31.30
C ALA A 595 31.44 -1.10 32.46
N SER A 596 31.84 -2.32 32.85
CA SER A 596 32.71 -2.52 34.03
C SER A 596 33.72 -3.63 33.79
N GLU A 597 35.02 -3.26 33.76
CA GLU A 597 36.13 -4.20 33.60
C GLU A 597 36.37 -5.04 34.88
N ASN A 598 35.93 -4.58 36.05
CA ASN A 598 36.09 -5.25 37.33
C ASN A 598 34.75 -5.36 38.09
N ILE A 599 34.05 -6.48 37.94
CA ILE A 599 32.81 -6.76 38.67
C ILE A 599 33.15 -7.37 40.04
N SER A 600 32.70 -6.73 41.14
CA SER A 600 32.83 -7.29 42.48
C SER A 600 31.65 -8.22 42.80
N TRP A 601 31.96 -9.48 43.13
CA TRP A 601 30.99 -10.51 43.47
C TRP A 601 30.80 -10.71 44.98
N ASN A 602 31.25 -9.76 45.80
CA ASN A 602 31.26 -9.88 47.26
C ASN A 602 29.86 -9.96 47.90
N PHE A 603 28.80 -9.62 47.16
CA PHE A 603 27.42 -9.73 47.62
C PHE A 603 26.87 -11.17 47.56
N LEU A 604 27.59 -12.10 46.91
CA LEU A 604 27.17 -13.50 46.82
C LEU A 604 27.59 -14.29 48.07
N ASP A 605 26.62 -14.67 48.89
CA ASP A 605 26.77 -15.53 50.05
C ASP A 605 26.63 -17.01 49.63
N ARG A 606 27.67 -17.80 49.94
CA ARG A 606 27.71 -19.22 49.59
C ARG A 606 26.71 -20.10 50.34
N SER A 607 26.09 -19.60 51.41
CA SER A 607 25.02 -20.30 52.12
C SER A 607 23.65 -20.18 51.42
N LYS A 608 23.53 -19.26 50.46
CA LYS A 608 22.29 -18.92 49.76
C LYS A 608 22.26 -19.48 48.34
N LYS A 609 21.04 -19.63 47.82
CA LYS A 609 20.79 -19.92 46.40
C LYS A 609 20.41 -18.63 45.70
N TYR A 610 20.76 -18.52 44.42
CA TYR A 610 20.45 -17.35 43.61
C TYR A 610 19.71 -17.76 42.34
N ILE A 611 18.82 -16.87 41.89
CA ILE A 611 18.18 -16.90 40.58
C ILE A 611 18.69 -15.74 39.74
N TRP A 612 18.82 -15.96 38.43
CA TRP A 612 19.31 -14.94 37.50
C TRP A 612 18.48 -14.88 36.22
N VAL A 613 18.48 -13.71 35.59
CA VAL A 613 17.88 -13.44 34.27
C VAL A 613 18.84 -12.60 33.45
N ILE A 614 19.00 -12.95 32.17
CA ILE A 614 19.56 -12.05 31.16
C ILE A 614 18.41 -11.24 30.59
N ASP A 615 18.45 -9.93 30.76
CA ASP A 615 17.39 -9.04 30.29
C ASP A 615 17.45 -8.80 28.76
N ALA A 616 16.52 -8.02 28.23
CA ALA A 616 16.46 -7.69 26.81
C ALA A 616 17.76 -7.07 26.25
N ALA A 617 18.52 -6.33 27.07
CA ALA A 617 19.77 -5.67 26.69
C ALA A 617 21.00 -6.59 26.77
N GLY A 618 20.84 -7.81 27.31
CA GLY A 618 21.94 -8.74 27.55
C GLY A 618 22.64 -8.53 28.90
N ASP A 619 22.05 -7.74 29.79
CA ASP A 619 22.58 -7.52 31.14
C ASP A 619 22.09 -8.62 32.08
N ILE A 620 22.87 -8.97 33.10
CA ILE A 620 22.46 -9.98 34.09
C ILE A 620 21.87 -9.30 35.33
N ILE A 621 20.70 -9.77 35.75
CA ILE A 621 20.07 -9.42 37.02
C ILE A 621 20.07 -10.69 37.88
N ILE A 622 20.61 -10.61 39.09
CA ILE A 622 20.75 -11.75 39.99
C ILE A 622 20.21 -11.42 41.38
N GLY A 623 19.45 -12.34 41.98
CA GLY A 623 18.84 -12.17 43.29
C GLY A 623 18.80 -13.48 44.06
N GLU A 624 18.70 -13.41 45.38
CA GLU A 624 18.53 -14.60 46.24
C GLU A 624 17.25 -15.36 45.87
N ASP A 625 17.27 -16.69 45.86
CA ASP A 625 16.07 -17.51 45.63
C ASP A 625 15.22 -17.56 46.92
N ILE A 626 14.24 -16.66 47.02
CA ILE A 626 13.36 -16.57 48.18
C ILE A 626 12.17 -17.51 47.96
N ALA A 627 12.26 -18.69 48.58
CA ALA A 627 11.25 -19.74 48.50
C ALA A 627 10.67 -20.12 49.88
N SER A 628 10.17 -19.13 50.63
CA SER A 628 9.45 -19.35 51.91
C SER A 628 7.93 -19.27 51.73
N SER A 629 7.17 -19.99 52.57
CA SER A 629 5.70 -20.02 52.51
C SER A 629 5.12 -18.62 52.69
N GLY A 630 4.54 -18.05 51.62
CA GLY A 630 3.90 -16.73 51.63
C GLY A 630 4.78 -15.55 51.20
N GLN A 631 6.06 -15.77 50.86
CA GLN A 631 6.97 -14.71 50.38
C GLN A 631 7.78 -15.16 49.15
N PHE A 632 7.20 -16.01 48.30
CA PHE A 632 7.92 -16.52 47.13
C PHE A 632 8.21 -15.38 46.12
N GLN A 633 9.49 -15.14 45.82
CA GLN A 633 9.93 -14.11 44.86
C GLN A 633 10.80 -14.75 43.76
N GLY A 634 10.17 -15.21 42.68
CA GLY A 634 10.84 -15.87 41.55
C GLY A 634 11.27 -14.91 40.44
N HIS A 635 11.73 -15.46 39.30
CA HIS A 635 12.31 -14.69 38.18
C HIS A 635 11.52 -13.46 37.71
N PRO A 636 10.17 -13.47 37.61
CA PRO A 636 9.41 -12.28 37.23
C PRO A 636 9.63 -11.08 38.16
N THR A 637 9.92 -11.30 39.46
CA THR A 637 10.18 -10.22 40.42
C THR A 637 11.51 -9.51 40.20
N LEU A 638 12.46 -10.13 39.49
CA LEU A 638 13.76 -9.55 39.13
C LEU A 638 13.64 -8.50 38.01
N THR A 639 12.64 -8.65 37.14
CA THR A 639 12.50 -7.87 35.91
C THR A 639 11.20 -7.08 35.87
N ASP A 640 10.36 -7.14 36.90
CA ASP A 640 8.99 -6.59 36.87
C ASP A 640 8.15 -7.22 35.75
N GLY A 641 8.31 -8.54 35.55
CA GLY A 641 7.66 -9.30 34.48
C GLY A 641 8.09 -8.89 33.06
N LYS A 642 9.07 -8.00 32.92
CA LYS A 642 9.55 -7.55 31.61
C LYS A 642 10.19 -8.69 30.83
N PRO A 643 10.22 -8.58 29.50
CA PRO A 643 10.86 -9.57 28.66
C PRO A 643 12.35 -9.76 29.00
N GLY A 644 12.79 -11.01 28.95
CA GLY A 644 14.16 -11.45 29.17
C GLY A 644 14.54 -12.52 28.14
N ARG A 645 15.83 -12.87 28.07
CA ARG A 645 16.36 -13.80 27.07
C ARG A 645 16.43 -15.21 27.64
N ILE A 646 17.25 -15.41 28.66
CA ILE A 646 17.36 -16.70 29.36
C ILE A 646 17.48 -16.49 30.86
N ALA A 647 17.11 -17.52 31.63
CA ALA A 647 17.06 -17.43 33.07
C ALA A 647 17.33 -18.80 33.72
N GLY A 648 17.86 -18.76 34.94
CA GLY A 648 18.24 -19.97 35.64
C GLY A 648 18.60 -19.76 37.10
N GLU A 649 19.37 -20.70 37.63
CA GLU A 649 19.85 -20.68 39.01
C GLU A 649 21.38 -20.63 39.06
N LEU A 650 21.90 -20.06 40.16
CA LEU A 650 23.31 -20.01 40.50
C LEU A 650 23.49 -20.54 41.93
N ASN A 651 24.24 -21.64 42.07
CA ASN A 651 24.39 -22.37 43.33
C ASN A 651 25.87 -22.51 43.73
N ALA A 652 26.22 -22.31 45.01
CA ALA A 652 27.59 -22.53 45.47
C ALA A 652 27.96 -24.03 45.47
N VAL A 653 29.21 -24.35 45.12
CA VAL A 653 29.72 -25.74 45.12
C VAL A 653 31.04 -25.82 45.88
N LYS A 654 31.13 -26.82 46.78
CA LYS A 654 32.37 -27.22 47.46
C LYS A 654 33.01 -28.41 46.72
N ARG A 655 34.28 -28.28 46.32
CA ARG A 655 35.10 -29.38 45.81
C ARG A 655 36.37 -29.50 46.66
N LYS A 656 36.98 -30.69 46.71
CA LYS A 656 38.28 -30.91 47.38
C LYS A 656 39.31 -29.90 46.85
N GLY A 657 39.62 -28.88 47.64
CA GLY A 657 40.63 -27.85 47.34
C GLY A 657 40.18 -26.63 46.53
N SER A 658 38.93 -26.51 46.06
CA SER A 658 38.44 -25.28 45.42
C SER A 658 36.96 -25.01 45.65
N THR A 659 36.61 -23.74 45.84
CA THR A 659 35.24 -23.26 46.02
C THR A 659 34.79 -22.48 44.79
N GLY A 660 33.66 -22.85 44.19
CA GLY A 660 33.13 -22.22 42.98
C GLY A 660 31.61 -22.08 43.04
N TRP A 661 31.03 -21.70 41.91
CA TRP A 661 29.59 -21.59 41.68
C TRP A 661 29.18 -22.48 40.51
N ARG A 662 27.89 -22.81 40.44
CA ARG A 662 27.32 -23.62 39.39
C ARG A 662 26.09 -22.96 38.80
N LEU A 663 26.08 -22.82 37.48
CA LEU A 663 25.04 -22.16 36.69
C LEU A 663 24.18 -23.20 35.96
N ASN A 664 22.86 -23.04 35.90
CA ASN A 664 21.97 -23.91 35.13
C ASN A 664 20.85 -23.11 34.43
N LEU A 665 20.02 -23.77 33.60
CA LEU A 665 18.78 -23.24 32.99
C LEU A 665 17.50 -23.86 33.57
N GLN A 666 17.53 -24.32 34.84
CA GLN A 666 16.49 -25.19 35.39
C GLN A 666 15.10 -24.53 35.48
N SER A 667 15.04 -23.23 35.76
CA SER A 667 13.78 -22.48 35.87
C SER A 667 12.95 -22.49 34.58
N ARG A 668 13.61 -22.47 33.41
CA ARG A 668 13.03 -22.29 32.07
C ARG A 668 12.04 -21.12 31.91
N THR A 669 11.83 -20.28 32.93
CA THR A 669 10.83 -19.20 32.91
C THR A 669 10.97 -18.30 31.67
N TYR A 670 12.21 -17.98 31.26
CA TYR A 670 12.48 -17.22 30.04
C TYR A 670 13.03 -18.07 28.89
N SER A 671 13.38 -19.33 29.14
CA SER A 671 14.18 -20.17 28.23
C SER A 671 13.41 -21.33 27.59
N GLN A 672 12.08 -21.38 27.75
CA GLN A 672 11.23 -22.44 27.16
C GLN A 672 11.29 -22.49 25.62
N HIS A 673 11.63 -21.38 24.96
CA HIS A 673 11.81 -21.32 23.51
C HIS A 673 13.09 -22.01 23.02
N VAL A 674 14.02 -22.36 23.92
CA VAL A 674 15.27 -23.05 23.58
C VAL A 674 15.04 -24.56 23.66
N THR A 675 14.86 -25.20 22.50
CA THR A 675 14.57 -26.63 22.41
C THR A 675 15.84 -27.47 22.21
N GLU A 676 16.83 -26.94 21.52
CA GLU A 676 18.06 -27.64 21.18
C GLU A 676 19.07 -27.63 22.34
N LYS A 677 19.60 -28.81 22.67
CA LYS A 677 20.55 -28.97 23.78
C LYS A 677 21.84 -28.18 23.59
N ILE A 678 22.32 -28.10 22.35
CA ILE A 678 23.56 -27.41 22.01
C ILE A 678 23.42 -25.89 22.21
N ASP A 679 22.28 -25.32 21.82
CA ASP A 679 22.02 -23.88 21.99
C ASP A 679 21.95 -23.50 23.47
N MET A 680 21.30 -24.32 24.29
CA MET A 680 21.29 -24.11 25.74
C MET A 680 22.68 -24.11 26.37
N ILE A 681 23.58 -25.00 25.90
CA ILE A 681 24.98 -25.06 26.35
C ILE A 681 25.71 -23.79 25.94
N ASN A 682 25.62 -23.42 24.66
CA ASN A 682 26.28 -22.24 24.09
C ASN A 682 25.86 -20.96 24.82
N TYR A 683 24.56 -20.78 25.07
CA TYR A 683 24.08 -19.60 25.79
C TYR A 683 24.58 -19.55 27.23
N LEU A 684 24.61 -20.67 27.95
CA LEU A 684 25.14 -20.74 29.32
C LEU A 684 26.63 -20.41 29.37
N GLU A 685 27.40 -20.95 28.43
CA GLU A 685 28.83 -20.63 28.32
C GLU A 685 29.05 -19.16 28.02
N GLN A 686 28.22 -18.56 27.16
CA GLN A 686 28.27 -17.13 26.87
C GLN A 686 27.92 -16.27 28.10
N VAL A 687 26.91 -16.66 28.89
CA VAL A 687 26.59 -16.00 30.17
C VAL A 687 27.77 -16.05 31.13
N VAL A 688 28.47 -17.17 31.23
CA VAL A 688 29.68 -17.27 32.06
C VAL A 688 30.78 -16.35 31.52
N ALA A 689 31.01 -16.39 30.21
CA ALA A 689 32.08 -15.67 29.55
C ALA A 689 31.89 -14.15 29.59
N ASP A 690 30.66 -13.65 29.46
CA ASP A 690 30.38 -12.22 29.39
C ASP A 690 29.87 -11.66 30.70
N ASN A 691 28.87 -12.30 31.31
CA ASN A 691 28.11 -11.72 32.41
C ASN A 691 28.65 -12.08 33.80
N LEU A 692 29.37 -13.20 33.92
CA LEU A 692 29.92 -13.70 35.20
C LEU A 692 31.46 -13.62 35.25
N ARG A 693 32.07 -12.73 34.47
CA ARG A 693 33.53 -12.52 34.46
C ARG A 693 34.07 -12.26 35.87
N GLY A 694 35.19 -12.90 36.19
CA GLY A 694 35.82 -12.82 37.51
C GLY A 694 35.19 -13.71 38.59
N LEU A 695 34.06 -14.37 38.31
CA LEU A 695 33.46 -15.37 39.20
C LEU A 695 33.86 -16.79 38.76
N ASN A 696 34.33 -17.63 39.69
CA ASN A 696 34.65 -19.03 39.40
C ASN A 696 33.36 -19.86 39.24
N VAL A 697 32.80 -19.89 38.04
CA VAL A 697 31.53 -20.55 37.69
C VAL A 697 31.77 -21.75 36.78
N LYS A 698 31.03 -22.85 37.01
CA LYS A 698 30.91 -23.97 36.07
C LYS A 698 29.47 -24.16 35.63
N VAL A 699 29.27 -24.52 34.37
CA VAL A 699 27.94 -24.87 33.87
C VAL A 699 27.54 -26.25 34.40
N ASP A 700 26.35 -26.38 34.98
CA ASP A 700 25.72 -27.68 35.26
C ASP A 700 25.07 -28.19 33.98
N TYR A 701 25.37 -29.42 33.58
CA TYR A 701 24.70 -30.08 32.46
C TYR A 701 23.78 -31.22 32.91
N SER A 702 23.60 -31.44 34.21
CA SER A 702 22.80 -32.56 34.74
C SER A 702 21.33 -32.53 34.29
N TRP A 703 20.78 -31.34 34.01
CA TRP A 703 19.41 -31.16 33.47
C TRP A 703 19.27 -31.56 31.99
N VAL A 704 20.38 -31.79 31.27
CA VAL A 704 20.37 -32.19 29.84
C VAL A 704 19.96 -33.65 29.65
N ASN A 705 20.00 -34.47 30.72
CA ASN A 705 19.70 -35.91 30.67
C ASN A 705 18.45 -36.33 31.48
N ALA A 706 17.72 -35.38 32.08
CA ALA A 706 16.47 -35.69 32.76
C ALA A 706 15.38 -36.01 31.73
N LYS A 707 14.81 -37.22 31.78
CA LYS A 707 13.66 -37.64 30.98
C LYS A 707 12.55 -36.59 31.10
N VAL A 708 11.99 -36.19 29.96
CA VAL A 708 10.73 -35.45 29.90
C VAL A 708 9.67 -36.30 30.61
N GLU A 709 9.27 -35.90 31.81
CA GLU A 709 8.02 -36.39 32.39
C GLU A 709 6.89 -35.83 31.52
N THR A 710 6.32 -36.72 30.70
CA THR A 710 5.12 -36.45 29.93
C THR A 710 4.00 -36.06 30.88
N GLU A 711 3.41 -34.89 30.63
CA GLU A 711 2.16 -34.46 31.25
C GLU A 711 1.10 -35.57 31.16
N ALA A 712 0.43 -35.83 32.28
CA ALA A 712 -0.65 -36.79 32.37
C ALA A 712 -1.78 -36.41 31.40
N PRO A 713 -2.33 -37.35 30.63
CA PRO A 713 -3.49 -37.07 29.79
C PRO A 713 -4.70 -36.75 30.66
N ILE A 714 -5.38 -35.65 30.34
CA ILE A 714 -6.72 -35.33 30.84
C ILE A 714 -7.66 -36.43 30.33
N GLY A 715 -7.88 -37.46 31.15
CA GLY A 715 -8.75 -38.60 30.86
C GLY A 715 -9.64 -38.90 32.06
N GLY A 716 -10.75 -38.16 32.18
CA GLY A 716 -11.83 -38.45 33.11
C GLY A 716 -12.62 -39.68 32.67
N ARG A 717 -12.54 -40.73 33.50
CA ARG A 717 -13.43 -41.90 33.66
C ARG A 717 -14.71 -41.97 32.82
N ILE A 718 -14.87 -43.08 32.08
CA ILE A 718 -16.10 -43.90 32.10
C ILE A 718 -15.68 -45.38 32.07
N LYS A 719 -16.11 -46.16 33.08
CA LYS A 719 -15.99 -47.63 33.11
C LYS A 719 -17.33 -48.28 32.72
N ALA A 720 -17.23 -49.15 31.70
CA ALA A 720 -17.87 -50.45 31.50
C ALA A 720 -19.39 -50.64 31.67
N GLY A 721 -20.02 -51.18 30.61
CA GLY A 721 -21.33 -51.84 30.66
C GLY A 721 -21.82 -52.39 29.31
N GLU A 722 -21.43 -53.64 29.02
CA GLU A 722 -22.18 -54.69 28.28
C GLU A 722 -22.72 -54.54 26.82
N LYS A 723 -22.29 -55.54 26.01
CA LYS A 723 -23.05 -56.42 25.07
C LYS A 723 -23.62 -55.88 23.73
N ASN A 724 -23.10 -56.51 22.66
CA ASN A 724 -23.77 -57.09 21.47
C ASN A 724 -24.87 -56.30 20.74
N LYS A 725 -24.62 -55.91 19.47
CA LYS A 725 -25.22 -56.50 18.24
C LYS A 725 -25.00 -55.63 16.97
N ALA A 726 -24.61 -56.33 15.90
CA ALA A 726 -25.07 -56.23 14.51
C ALA A 726 -25.12 -54.87 13.75
N VAL A 727 -24.30 -54.80 12.69
CA VAL A 727 -24.69 -54.69 11.26
C VAL A 727 -25.89 -53.79 10.91
N LYS A 728 -25.68 -52.68 10.18
CA LYS A 728 -26.02 -52.44 8.75
C LYS A 728 -26.15 -50.94 8.40
N ASP A 729 -25.62 -50.60 7.23
CA ASP A 729 -26.06 -49.61 6.22
C ASP A 729 -26.93 -48.40 6.58
N GLY A 730 -26.62 -47.26 5.95
CA GLY A 730 -27.69 -46.36 5.48
C GLY A 730 -27.37 -44.87 5.45
N MET A 731 -27.23 -44.35 4.23
CA MET A 731 -27.21 -42.93 3.87
C MET A 731 -28.43 -42.12 4.38
N SER A 732 -28.20 -40.81 4.56
CA SER A 732 -28.97 -39.69 3.98
C SER A 732 -29.50 -38.62 4.95
N GLU A 733 -29.12 -37.39 4.59
CA GLU A 733 -29.91 -36.15 4.51
C GLU A 733 -30.81 -35.64 5.66
N ARG A 734 -30.47 -34.38 6.01
CA ARG A 734 -31.33 -33.17 6.07
C ARG A 734 -32.22 -32.89 7.30
N LYS A 735 -31.91 -31.68 7.81
CA LYS A 735 -32.80 -30.52 8.08
C LYS A 735 -33.56 -30.42 9.42
N SER A 736 -33.36 -29.21 9.98
CA SER A 736 -34.32 -28.33 10.67
C SER A 736 -34.81 -28.75 12.04
N THR A 737 -34.70 -27.84 13.01
CA THR A 737 -35.81 -26.93 13.36
C THR A 737 -35.38 -25.92 14.42
N ALA A 738 -35.98 -24.73 14.29
CA ALA A 738 -35.95 -23.66 15.25
C ALA A 738 -36.84 -23.98 16.46
N GLY A 739 -36.50 -23.43 17.63
CA GLY A 739 -37.34 -23.43 18.82
C GLY A 739 -37.07 -22.18 19.65
N ALA A 740 -38.04 -21.29 19.67
CA ALA A 740 -38.01 -19.97 20.31
C ALA A 740 -38.61 -19.99 21.73
N ARG A 741 -38.46 -18.82 22.41
CA ARG A 741 -39.16 -18.35 23.64
C ARG A 741 -38.56 -18.90 24.94
N SER A 742 -38.54 -18.20 26.08
CA SER A 742 -39.32 -17.07 26.60
C SER A 742 -38.58 -16.55 27.87
N LYS A 743 -38.42 -15.25 28.14
CA LYS A 743 -39.30 -14.36 28.95
C LYS A 743 -38.55 -13.78 30.18
N HIS A 744 -38.67 -12.45 30.31
CA HIS A 744 -38.88 -11.64 31.54
C HIS A 744 -37.82 -11.66 32.66
N SER A 745 -37.53 -10.57 33.37
CA SER A 745 -37.92 -9.15 33.30
C SER A 745 -37.15 -8.37 34.38
N ASN A 746 -36.74 -7.15 34.02
CA ASN A 746 -36.70 -5.90 34.79
C ASN A 746 -36.52 -5.90 36.32
N HIS A 747 -35.56 -5.10 36.77
CA HIS A 747 -35.90 -3.93 37.60
C HIS A 747 -35.05 -2.70 37.27
N SER A 748 -35.76 -1.58 37.17
CA SER A 748 -35.38 -0.20 36.92
C SER A 748 -34.91 0.51 38.18
N ASN A 749 -34.13 1.58 38.03
CA ASN A 749 -34.41 2.82 38.75
C ASN A 749 -34.03 4.07 37.94
N VAL A 750 -34.91 5.06 38.10
CA VAL A 750 -35.03 6.34 37.40
C VAL A 750 -34.44 7.44 38.28
N SER A 751 -33.79 8.45 37.68
CA SER A 751 -33.97 9.85 38.11
C SER A 751 -33.52 10.82 37.01
N ASN A 752 -34.35 11.85 36.85
CA ASN A 752 -34.61 12.67 35.67
C ASN A 752 -33.67 13.91 35.52
N PRO A 753 -33.81 14.67 34.42
CA PRO A 753 -32.90 15.72 33.94
C PRO A 753 -33.40 17.15 34.24
N LYS A 754 -32.57 18.14 33.88
CA LYS A 754 -32.87 19.55 33.51
C LYS A 754 -31.50 20.24 33.29
N ASN A 755 -31.26 21.24 32.44
CA ASN A 755 -31.88 21.86 31.26
C ASN A 755 -30.92 23.03 30.86
N ILE A 756 -31.08 23.59 29.65
CA ILE A 756 -30.82 25.01 29.27
C ILE A 756 -29.48 25.42 28.59
N SER A 757 -29.63 25.63 27.27
CA SER A 757 -29.36 26.81 26.41
C SER A 757 -27.96 27.29 25.98
N ALA A 758 -27.86 27.39 24.65
CA ALA A 758 -27.54 28.57 23.81
C ALA A 758 -26.26 29.39 24.09
N ARG A 759 -25.31 29.30 23.15
CA ARG A 759 -24.88 30.40 22.26
C ARG A 759 -24.21 29.84 21.01
#